data_AF-A0AA39NIN6-F1
#
_entry.id   AF-A0AA39NIN6-F1
#
_cell.length_a   1.000
_cell.length_b   1.000
_cell.length_c   1.000
_cell.angle_alpha   90.00
_cell.angle_beta   90.00
_cell.angle_gamma   90.00
#
_symmetry.space_group_name_H-M   'P 1'
#
loop_
_entity.id
_entity.type
_entity.pdbx_description
1 polymer ?
#
loop_
_entity_poly.entity_id
_entity_poly.type
_entity_poly.pdbx_seq_one_letter_code
_entity_poly.pdbx_strand_id
1 'polypeptide(L)'
;MLLFALFLIVCFAYPTLVRSAFFPAALPLAVRSPYFQCYADTRAGNNVNNQWPQFWTESRILGWSGWIRIDGSTFQLWGDSPGTATNLTSFEVTPTRTILSIHANTTNVNVTFLGPIEPTNLVLQSLPFSYVYIDVESNNGQEHSLQLYSDISAEWISGDSNSLAEWTTITTDSSAIHKAYRQLPYSMTEMNNLAEDAKVYYAFPKRNTWDNTTYETGNDTVVRAEFITRGTLDNRGDIDMRAIDNHFVVLGHAVNLSNIASTTSSVVWAIGLVRDPVISLYSTTTNSTRSSYFWTAFNTDSDAIDSFLNDFSNAKQRAIDLDNKIMSDTRRVSDNYADLVALAARQALAVDITVSRDSNGQWNTSDVMSFMRDMGDSRRVNPVEILYASFPAYLYFNTTWAGYLLEPLLRYQQSSQYTKTYAAPDLGSSYPNAEGNNSPSISGAIEDSGDMLIMGWAHARFSGDGSMISRYYDLYKQWADYLVSVTLNQTGYTDADGLDNTNMTNLAIKGIIGIKAMSEISQALGRSQDAETYSSKAQSYVEQWQISAGSTGHLLSTYGPTADSTSWSLVYNLFADKLLGTSLVDSSVSTNENATPSISLISLSQNVFLDWTMFAAGASNDTTVRDTLISLVHTKAGSNVSAGVFPLTYNPNNGSTINGQASPGQGAMFSLMALRCVRLSYNRTVSSGDGSSSSNNQTSSSSSSSNAGAIAGGVVGGFATLALLFCGFFLYGRRQRRKPGMYNQRSDWSSSTSYTPFFVSQPYNGSYGGQPSGKGGRPMILSNPTFVPTAEASTTANGSPNANGSGGSNSDNNTSVQLRSEMENLRREVDEIRARMYEPPPEYT
;
A
#
# COMPACT_ATOMS: atom_id res chain seq x y z
N MET A 1 25.16 -38.57 41.19
CA MET A 1 24.07 -38.13 40.29
C MET A 1 23.27 -36.99 40.92
N LEU A 2 23.93 -35.88 41.28
CA LEU A 2 23.27 -34.68 41.84
C LEU A 2 24.14 -33.43 41.61
N LEU A 3 24.77 -33.37 40.43
CA LEU A 3 25.69 -32.30 40.03
C LEU A 3 25.43 -31.85 38.58
N PHE A 4 24.25 -32.17 38.03
CA PHE A 4 23.84 -31.79 36.67
C PHE A 4 22.53 -30.97 36.65
N ALA A 5 22.01 -30.57 37.81
CA ALA A 5 20.70 -29.89 37.93
C ALA A 5 20.79 -28.42 38.38
N LEU A 6 21.99 -27.82 38.42
CA LEU A 6 22.19 -26.47 38.98
C LEU A 6 23.02 -25.55 38.07
N PHE A 7 22.89 -25.73 36.75
CA PHE A 7 23.53 -24.88 35.74
C PHE A 7 22.53 -24.27 34.73
N LEU A 8 21.25 -24.12 35.14
CA LEU A 8 20.19 -23.62 34.26
C LEU A 8 19.37 -22.45 34.85
N ILE A 9 19.85 -21.80 35.90
CA ILE A 9 19.19 -20.61 36.46
C ILE A 9 20.26 -19.64 36.97
N VAL A 10 21.01 -18.98 36.09
CA VAL A 10 21.53 -17.59 36.24
C VAL A 10 22.14 -17.23 34.88
N CYS A 11 21.34 -16.63 33.99
CA CYS A 11 21.78 -15.71 32.94
C CYS A 11 20.53 -15.02 32.39
N PHE A 12 20.62 -13.71 32.15
CA PHE A 12 19.59 -12.81 31.62
C PHE A 12 18.57 -12.25 32.62
N ALA A 13 19.04 -11.38 33.52
CA ALA A 13 18.27 -10.18 33.90
C ALA A 13 18.85 -8.99 33.11
N TYR A 14 18.58 -8.97 31.81
CA TYR A 14 18.57 -7.70 31.08
C TYR A 14 17.33 -6.94 31.57
N PRO A 15 17.33 -5.60 31.62
CA PRO A 15 16.06 -4.88 31.73
C PRO A 15 15.21 -5.37 30.57
N THR A 16 14.13 -6.09 30.86
CA THR A 16 13.06 -6.32 29.91
C THR A 16 12.52 -4.94 29.60
N LEU A 17 12.98 -4.33 28.50
CA LEU A 17 12.16 -3.34 27.82
C LEU A 17 10.83 -4.05 27.61
N VAL A 18 9.80 -3.63 28.33
CA VAL A 18 8.43 -4.01 28.04
C VAL A 18 8.24 -3.59 26.59
N ARG A 19 8.20 -4.54 25.66
CA ARG A 19 7.88 -4.28 24.26
C ARG A 19 6.57 -3.51 24.29
N SER A 20 6.56 -2.24 23.85
CA SER A 20 5.29 -1.54 23.72
C SER A 20 4.44 -2.36 22.76
N ALA A 21 3.20 -2.60 23.14
CA ALA A 21 2.30 -3.35 22.29
C ALA A 21 2.17 -2.60 20.95
N PHE A 22 2.48 -3.24 19.82
CA PHE A 22 2.36 -2.61 18.50
C PHE A 22 0.91 -2.67 18.04
N PHE A 23 0.17 -1.60 18.29
CA PHE A 23 -1.25 -1.47 17.99
C PHE A 23 -1.43 -0.25 17.08
N PRO A 24 -1.21 -0.37 15.76
CA PRO A 24 -1.39 0.74 14.84
C PRO A 24 -2.86 1.14 14.75
N ALA A 25 -3.17 2.43 14.67
CA ALA A 25 -4.53 2.99 14.68
C ALA A 25 -5.49 2.41 13.62
N ALA A 26 -4.95 1.83 12.54
CA ALA A 26 -5.72 1.18 11.50
C ALA A 26 -5.02 -0.08 10.98
N LEU A 27 -5.79 -1.15 10.71
CA LEU A 27 -5.29 -2.38 10.09
C LEU A 27 -5.73 -2.44 8.63
N PRO A 28 -4.82 -2.68 7.67
CA PRO A 28 -5.19 -2.82 6.26
C PRO A 28 -6.00 -4.11 6.03
N LEU A 29 -7.21 -3.98 5.50
CA LEU A 29 -8.07 -5.11 5.13
C LEU A 29 -8.00 -5.39 3.63
N ALA A 30 -8.20 -4.37 2.80
CA ALA A 30 -8.08 -4.50 1.34
C ALA A 30 -7.43 -3.24 0.76
N VAL A 31 -6.18 -3.38 0.30
CA VAL A 31 -5.35 -2.27 -0.19
C VAL A 31 -4.68 -2.73 -1.48
N ARG A 32 -5.13 -2.21 -2.63
CA ARG A 32 -4.69 -2.67 -3.96
C ARG A 32 -4.40 -1.55 -4.96
N SER A 33 -5.03 -0.39 -4.83
CA SER A 33 -4.85 0.76 -5.73
C SER A 33 -5.18 2.06 -4.98
N PRO A 34 -4.95 3.25 -5.55
CA PRO A 34 -5.29 4.53 -4.90
C PRO A 34 -6.74 4.64 -4.42
N TYR A 35 -7.69 4.03 -5.14
CA TYR A 35 -9.11 4.06 -4.78
C TYR A 35 -9.59 2.79 -4.05
N PHE A 36 -8.79 1.72 -4.01
CA PHE A 36 -9.14 0.50 -3.27
C PHE A 36 -8.31 0.39 -2.00
N GLN A 37 -8.83 1.03 -0.93
CA GLN A 37 -8.14 1.31 0.33
C GLN A 37 -9.12 1.16 1.52
N CYS A 38 -9.18 -0.02 2.13
CA CYS A 38 -10.11 -0.36 3.21
C CYS A 38 -9.37 -0.82 4.48
N TYR A 39 -9.76 -0.27 5.62
CA TYR A 39 -9.07 -0.44 6.90
C TYR A 39 -10.04 -0.73 8.05
N ALA A 40 -9.60 -1.53 9.02
CA ALA A 40 -10.25 -1.67 10.32
C ALA A 40 -9.69 -0.64 11.29
N ASP A 41 -10.56 -0.01 12.08
CA ASP A 41 -10.18 0.98 13.09
C ASP A 41 -9.83 0.28 14.42
N THR A 42 -8.65 0.58 14.96
CA THR A 42 -8.19 0.02 16.24
C THR A 42 -8.02 1.05 17.33
N ARG A 43 -8.46 2.29 17.11
CA ARG A 43 -8.32 3.38 18.07
C ARG A 43 -8.81 2.95 19.45
N ALA A 44 -8.12 3.40 20.49
CA ALA A 44 -8.42 2.99 21.85
C ALA A 44 -9.90 3.21 22.19
N GLY A 45 -10.57 2.16 22.66
CA GLY A 45 -12.02 2.15 22.94
C GLY A 45 -12.89 1.55 21.82
N ASN A 46 -12.34 1.37 20.60
CA ASN A 46 -13.05 0.74 19.50
C ASN A 46 -12.87 -0.79 19.52
N ASN A 47 -13.92 -1.49 19.13
CA ASN A 47 -13.89 -2.93 18.96
C ASN A 47 -13.57 -3.29 17.51
N VAL A 48 -12.30 -3.58 17.22
CA VAL A 48 -11.75 -3.77 15.86
C VAL A 48 -12.63 -4.64 14.95
N ASN A 49 -13.17 -5.74 15.50
CA ASN A 49 -13.94 -6.73 14.75
C ASN A 49 -15.46 -6.53 14.88
N ASN A 50 -15.93 -5.53 15.61
CA ASN A 50 -17.35 -5.18 15.72
C ASN A 50 -17.57 -3.69 15.39
N GLN A 51 -16.84 -3.20 14.39
CA GLN A 51 -16.98 -1.87 13.80
C GLN A 51 -16.96 -1.99 12.27
N TRP A 52 -17.64 -1.08 11.58
CA TRP A 52 -17.58 -1.02 10.13
C TRP A 52 -16.16 -0.72 9.65
N PRO A 53 -15.63 -1.45 8.65
CA PRO A 53 -14.46 -1.01 7.92
C PRO A 53 -14.66 0.37 7.31
N GLN A 54 -13.57 1.13 7.24
CA GLN A 54 -13.58 2.50 6.75
C GLN A 54 -12.65 2.65 5.55
N PHE A 55 -12.97 3.61 4.69
CA PHE A 55 -12.04 4.11 3.69
C PHE A 55 -10.87 4.82 4.38
N TRP A 56 -9.75 4.99 3.69
CA TRP A 56 -8.52 5.55 4.30
C TRP A 56 -8.68 6.95 4.92
N THR A 57 -9.69 7.72 4.48
CA THR A 57 -10.01 9.04 5.03
C THR A 57 -10.70 8.98 6.39
N GLU A 58 -11.10 7.78 6.86
CA GLU A 58 -11.87 7.54 8.08
C GLU A 58 -13.26 8.22 8.09
N SER A 59 -13.69 8.81 6.97
CA SER A 59 -14.95 9.56 6.82
C SER A 59 -16.01 8.83 6.00
N ARG A 60 -15.65 7.72 5.36
CA ARG A 60 -16.54 6.89 4.55
C ARG A 60 -16.55 5.48 5.11
N ILE A 61 -17.73 5.02 5.52
CA ILE A 61 -17.98 3.61 5.82
C ILE A 61 -17.90 2.83 4.52
N LEU A 62 -17.25 1.67 4.59
CA LEU A 62 -17.24 0.67 3.55
C LEU A 62 -17.94 -0.55 4.11
N GLY A 63 -19.28 -0.56 4.01
CA GLY A 63 -20.10 -1.64 4.53
C GLY A 63 -19.56 -2.99 4.05
N TRP A 64 -19.03 -3.76 4.99
CA TRP A 64 -18.45 -5.07 4.78
C TRP A 64 -18.52 -5.84 6.09
N SER A 65 -19.30 -6.91 6.10
CA SER A 65 -19.53 -7.71 7.30
C SER A 65 -19.35 -9.19 7.00
N GLY A 66 -19.05 -9.96 8.04
CA GLY A 66 -19.07 -11.42 7.94
C GLY A 66 -19.33 -12.08 9.27
N TRP A 67 -20.04 -13.21 9.21
CA TRP A 67 -20.67 -13.86 10.35
C TRP A 67 -20.48 -15.37 10.31
N ILE A 68 -20.56 -15.98 11.49
CA ILE A 68 -20.65 -17.43 11.68
C ILE A 68 -21.92 -17.77 12.45
N ARG A 69 -22.64 -18.79 12.00
CA ARG A 69 -23.76 -19.37 12.73
C ARG A 69 -23.37 -20.75 13.23
N ILE A 70 -23.46 -20.95 14.54
CA ILE A 70 -23.02 -22.14 15.27
C ILE A 70 -24.24 -22.71 15.99
N ASP A 71 -24.65 -23.93 15.63
CA ASP A 71 -25.74 -24.68 16.26
C ASP A 71 -27.06 -23.91 16.43
N GLY A 72 -27.36 -22.98 15.52
CA GLY A 72 -28.56 -22.16 15.62
C GLY A 72 -28.32 -20.67 15.84
N SER A 73 -27.18 -20.31 16.44
CA SER A 73 -26.90 -18.97 16.94
C SER A 73 -25.88 -18.25 16.08
N THR A 74 -26.17 -16.99 15.72
CA THR A 74 -25.33 -16.18 14.84
C THR A 74 -24.43 -15.23 15.62
N PHE A 75 -23.14 -15.27 15.30
CA PHE A 75 -22.06 -14.49 15.87
C PHE A 75 -21.37 -13.66 14.78
N GLN A 76 -21.07 -12.42 15.10
CA GLN A 76 -20.37 -11.53 14.20
C GLN A 76 -18.87 -11.80 14.22
N LEU A 77 -18.23 -11.80 13.05
CA LEU A 77 -16.78 -11.94 12.92
C LEU A 77 -16.12 -10.60 12.57
N TRP A 78 -16.66 -9.83 11.62
CA TRP A 78 -16.24 -8.44 11.33
C TRP A 78 -17.43 -7.57 10.88
N GLY A 79 -17.24 -6.25 10.84
CA GLY A 79 -18.28 -5.25 10.50
C GLY A 79 -19.03 -4.73 11.73
N ASP A 80 -20.18 -4.07 11.55
CA ASP A 80 -21.04 -3.61 12.66
C ASP A 80 -22.52 -3.85 12.33
N SER A 81 -23.02 -5.05 12.64
CA SER A 81 -24.26 -5.57 12.06
C SER A 81 -25.01 -6.41 13.10
N PRO A 82 -26.33 -6.72 12.97
CA PRO A 82 -27.16 -7.12 14.11
C PRO A 82 -26.91 -8.54 14.68
N GLY A 83 -25.77 -9.18 14.35
CA GLY A 83 -25.35 -10.44 14.96
C GLY A 83 -24.86 -10.29 16.40
N THR A 84 -24.63 -11.41 17.10
CA THR A 84 -24.04 -11.37 18.44
C THR A 84 -22.57 -10.96 18.34
N ALA A 85 -22.20 -9.83 18.95
CA ALA A 85 -20.81 -9.37 18.96
C ALA A 85 -19.87 -10.43 19.57
N THR A 86 -18.69 -10.58 18.99
CA THR A 86 -17.64 -11.50 19.49
C THR A 86 -16.44 -10.73 20.02
N ASN A 87 -15.60 -11.41 20.80
CA ASN A 87 -14.36 -10.81 21.28
C ASN A 87 -13.19 -11.20 20.37
N LEU A 88 -12.47 -10.20 19.84
CA LEU A 88 -11.16 -10.39 19.26
C LEU A 88 -10.17 -10.86 20.34
N THR A 89 -9.50 -11.98 20.14
CA THR A 89 -8.46 -12.46 21.05
C THR A 89 -7.09 -11.88 20.72
N SER A 90 -6.78 -11.78 19.42
CA SER A 90 -5.56 -11.15 18.91
C SER A 90 -5.70 -10.80 17.43
N PHE A 91 -4.82 -9.94 16.93
CA PHE A 91 -4.61 -9.78 15.50
C PHE A 91 -3.12 -9.88 15.15
N GLU A 92 -2.83 -10.21 13.89
CA GLU A 92 -1.49 -10.19 13.32
C GLU A 92 -1.51 -9.43 12.00
N VAL A 93 -0.51 -8.57 11.79
CA VAL A 93 -0.26 -7.90 10.51
C VAL A 93 1.05 -8.42 9.94
N THR A 94 0.98 -8.88 8.71
CA THR A 94 2.11 -9.28 7.87
C THR A 94 2.11 -8.41 6.62
N PRO A 95 3.19 -8.42 5.81
CA PRO A 95 3.26 -7.63 4.58
C PRO A 95 2.03 -7.81 3.67
N THR A 96 1.50 -9.02 3.54
CA THR A 96 0.36 -9.33 2.64
C THR A 96 -0.96 -9.61 3.35
N ARG A 97 -0.95 -9.93 4.65
CA ARG A 97 -2.15 -10.40 5.39
C ARG A 97 -2.40 -9.65 6.68
N THR A 98 -3.67 -9.46 6.99
CA THR A 98 -4.17 -9.12 8.33
C THR A 98 -5.03 -10.28 8.83
N ILE A 99 -4.69 -10.82 9.99
CA ILE A 99 -5.33 -12.01 10.56
C ILE A 99 -6.01 -11.60 11.86
N LEU A 100 -7.31 -11.81 11.97
CA LEU A 100 -8.10 -11.60 13.19
C LEU A 100 -8.41 -12.97 13.79
N SER A 101 -7.96 -13.20 15.03
CA SER A 101 -8.31 -14.39 15.80
C SER A 101 -9.46 -14.08 16.73
N ILE A 102 -10.55 -14.83 16.60
CA ILE A 102 -11.83 -14.54 17.25
C ILE A 102 -12.31 -15.80 17.96
N HIS A 103 -12.78 -15.62 19.19
CA HIS A 103 -13.50 -16.67 19.91
C HIS A 103 -15.00 -16.46 19.73
N ALA A 104 -15.67 -17.43 19.12
CA ALA A 104 -17.11 -17.41 18.86
C ALA A 104 -17.75 -18.67 19.47
N ASN A 105 -18.33 -18.53 20.67
CA ASN A 105 -18.94 -19.63 21.40
C ASN A 105 -17.98 -20.83 21.59
N THR A 106 -18.27 -21.98 20.98
CA THR A 106 -17.47 -23.21 21.07
C THR A 106 -16.47 -23.36 19.93
N THR A 107 -16.18 -22.28 19.18
CA THR A 107 -15.21 -22.30 18.08
C THR A 107 -14.20 -21.16 18.17
N ASN A 108 -12.99 -21.42 17.68
CA ASN A 108 -11.98 -20.44 17.34
C ASN A 108 -12.05 -20.19 15.84
N VAL A 109 -12.10 -18.92 15.44
CA VAL A 109 -12.25 -18.49 14.06
C VAL A 109 -11.12 -17.54 13.70
N ASN A 110 -10.39 -17.86 12.64
CA ASN A 110 -9.42 -16.95 12.05
C ASN A 110 -10.00 -16.33 10.78
N VAL A 111 -10.17 -15.01 10.78
CA VAL A 111 -10.54 -14.24 9.59
C VAL A 111 -9.26 -13.63 9.03
N THR A 112 -8.88 -13.99 7.81
CA THR A 112 -7.69 -13.46 7.17
C THR A 112 -8.05 -12.62 5.96
N PHE A 113 -7.62 -11.36 5.98
CA PHE A 113 -7.68 -10.43 4.88
C PHE A 113 -6.34 -10.45 4.14
N LEU A 114 -6.34 -10.97 2.92
CA LEU A 114 -5.16 -11.14 2.08
C LEU A 114 -5.22 -10.18 0.91
N GLY A 115 -4.33 -9.18 0.91
CA GLY A 115 -4.05 -8.32 -0.24
C GLY A 115 -2.77 -8.80 -0.91
N PRO A 116 -2.84 -9.56 -2.02
CA PRO A 116 -1.66 -10.18 -2.62
C PRO A 116 -0.64 -9.13 -3.07
N ILE A 117 0.63 -9.40 -2.79
CA ILE A 117 1.78 -8.72 -3.41
C ILE A 117 2.46 -9.76 -4.29
N GLU A 118 2.58 -9.46 -5.58
CA GLU A 118 2.98 -10.43 -6.62
C GLU A 118 4.19 -9.92 -7.41
N PRO A 119 5.39 -9.86 -6.79
CA PRO A 119 6.55 -9.16 -7.36
C PRO A 119 7.02 -9.69 -8.72
N THR A 120 6.68 -10.93 -9.05
CA THR A 120 7.15 -11.61 -10.25
C THR A 120 6.13 -11.66 -11.39
N ASN A 121 4.90 -11.17 -11.18
CA ASN A 121 3.83 -11.27 -12.16
C ASN A 121 2.99 -9.99 -12.22
N LEU A 122 3.15 -9.22 -13.30
CA LEU A 122 2.43 -7.97 -13.51
C LEU A 122 0.92 -8.14 -13.66
N VAL A 123 0.44 -9.23 -14.26
CA VAL A 123 -0.99 -9.50 -14.39
C VAL A 123 -1.59 -9.67 -13.00
N LEU A 124 -0.96 -10.48 -12.14
CA LEU A 124 -1.46 -10.71 -10.78
C LEU A 124 -1.31 -9.47 -9.89
N GLN A 125 -0.20 -8.73 -10.01
CA GLN A 125 0.00 -7.50 -9.24
C GLN A 125 -1.01 -6.41 -9.61
N SER A 126 -1.42 -6.32 -10.88
CA SER A 126 -2.36 -5.30 -11.37
C SER A 126 -3.84 -5.67 -11.24
N LEU A 127 -4.16 -6.91 -10.81
CA LEU A 127 -5.53 -7.30 -10.48
C LEU A 127 -6.04 -6.49 -9.27
N PRO A 128 -7.12 -5.69 -9.40
CA PRO A 128 -7.62 -4.85 -8.32
C PRO A 128 -8.52 -5.63 -7.36
N PHE A 129 -8.07 -6.82 -6.93
CA PHE A 129 -8.81 -7.75 -6.09
C PHE A 129 -8.04 -8.12 -4.83
N SER A 130 -8.78 -8.43 -3.77
CA SER A 130 -8.30 -8.89 -2.47
C SER A 130 -9.15 -10.07 -2.01
N TYR A 131 -8.59 -10.97 -1.20
CA TYR A 131 -9.34 -12.07 -0.58
C TYR A 131 -9.70 -11.74 0.87
N VAL A 132 -10.83 -12.27 1.32
CA VAL A 132 -11.09 -12.56 2.72
C VAL A 132 -11.38 -14.04 2.86
N TYR A 133 -10.77 -14.72 3.82
CA TYR A 133 -11.05 -16.12 4.07
C TYR A 133 -11.11 -16.47 5.54
N ILE A 134 -11.82 -17.55 5.84
CA ILE A 134 -12.12 -18.01 7.19
C ILE A 134 -11.65 -19.45 7.37
N ASP A 135 -10.93 -19.67 8.46
CA ASP A 135 -10.58 -21.00 8.99
C ASP A 135 -11.26 -21.15 10.37
N VAL A 136 -11.90 -22.30 10.62
CA VAL A 136 -12.64 -22.56 11.86
C VAL A 136 -12.13 -23.83 12.52
N GLU A 137 -12.00 -23.81 13.85
CA GLU A 137 -11.66 -24.96 14.69
C GLU A 137 -12.53 -24.99 15.95
N SER A 138 -13.07 -26.16 16.28
CA SER A 138 -13.82 -26.40 17.50
C SER A 138 -12.90 -26.37 18.73
N ASN A 139 -13.31 -25.64 19.77
CA ASN A 139 -12.55 -25.54 21.02
C ASN A 139 -12.88 -26.64 22.04
N ASN A 140 -13.92 -27.44 21.79
CA ASN A 140 -14.38 -28.53 22.66
C ASN A 140 -14.17 -29.93 22.04
N GLY A 141 -13.63 -29.99 20.82
CA GLY A 141 -13.38 -31.23 20.08
C GLY A 141 -14.63 -31.92 19.50
N GLN A 142 -15.80 -31.28 19.56
CA GLN A 142 -17.06 -31.77 18.96
C GLN A 142 -17.30 -31.13 17.59
N GLU A 143 -18.08 -31.82 16.76
CA GLU A 143 -18.62 -31.25 15.54
C GLU A 143 -19.77 -30.28 15.85
N HIS A 144 -19.83 -29.17 15.10
CA HIS A 144 -20.86 -28.16 15.22
C HIS A 144 -21.51 -27.92 13.85
N SER A 145 -22.80 -27.61 13.83
CA SER A 145 -23.51 -27.18 12.61
C SER A 145 -23.06 -25.75 12.28
N LEU A 146 -22.25 -25.59 11.24
CA LEU A 146 -21.67 -24.30 10.87
C LEU A 146 -22.24 -23.75 9.56
N GLN A 147 -22.65 -22.47 9.59
CA GLN A 147 -22.90 -21.66 8.40
C GLN A 147 -22.06 -20.38 8.46
N LEU A 148 -21.61 -19.89 7.31
CA LEU A 148 -20.90 -18.62 7.20
C LEU A 148 -21.65 -17.68 6.24
N TYR A 149 -21.55 -16.39 6.50
CA TYR A 149 -22.12 -15.32 5.69
C TYR A 149 -21.14 -14.18 5.55
N SER A 150 -21.17 -13.51 4.40
CA SER A 150 -20.54 -12.20 4.27
C SER A 150 -21.24 -11.37 3.19
N ASP A 151 -21.32 -10.07 3.42
CA ASP A 151 -21.82 -9.08 2.48
C ASP A 151 -20.90 -7.88 2.36
N ILE A 152 -21.05 -7.16 1.25
CA ILE A 152 -20.65 -5.75 1.14
C ILE A 152 -21.86 -4.89 0.78
N SER A 153 -21.84 -3.61 1.13
CA SER A 153 -22.84 -2.64 0.69
C SER A 153 -22.48 -2.00 -0.66
N ALA A 154 -23.40 -1.24 -1.25
CA ALA A 154 -23.14 -0.40 -2.41
C ALA A 154 -22.27 0.85 -2.10
N GLU A 155 -21.85 1.07 -0.85
CA GLU A 155 -21.10 2.28 -0.45
C GLU A 155 -19.72 2.42 -1.09
N TRP A 156 -19.20 1.35 -1.68
CA TRP A 156 -17.89 1.27 -2.32
C TRP A 156 -17.80 2.00 -3.67
N ILE A 157 -18.93 2.35 -4.29
CA ILE A 157 -19.00 2.76 -5.71
C ILE A 157 -19.01 4.28 -5.94
N SER A 158 -19.15 5.08 -4.89
CA SER A 158 -19.25 6.54 -4.97
C SER A 158 -18.95 7.18 -3.61
N GLY A 159 -18.44 8.41 -3.63
CA GLY A 159 -18.31 9.27 -2.46
C GLY A 159 -19.60 9.95 -2.01
N ASP A 160 -20.72 9.79 -2.75
CA ASP A 160 -22.04 10.34 -2.43
C ASP A 160 -23.07 9.23 -2.26
N SER A 161 -23.60 9.10 -1.03
CA SER A 161 -24.63 8.10 -0.71
C SER A 161 -25.98 8.32 -1.41
N ASN A 162 -26.25 9.53 -1.93
CA ASN A 162 -27.47 9.79 -2.68
C ASN A 162 -27.39 9.31 -4.14
N SER A 163 -26.20 8.89 -4.60
CA SER A 163 -26.02 8.38 -5.95
C SER A 163 -26.83 7.11 -6.18
N LEU A 164 -27.53 7.06 -7.31
CA LEU A 164 -28.27 5.86 -7.72
C LEU A 164 -27.29 4.73 -8.03
N ALA A 165 -27.42 3.64 -7.28
CA ALA A 165 -26.70 2.41 -7.49
C ALA A 165 -27.49 1.50 -8.44
N GLU A 166 -26.76 0.81 -9.30
CA GLU A 166 -27.24 -0.31 -10.10
C GLU A 166 -26.40 -1.54 -9.75
N TRP A 167 -27.05 -2.70 -9.63
CA TRP A 167 -26.38 -3.94 -9.30
C TRP A 167 -26.92 -5.12 -10.09
N THR A 168 -26.09 -6.14 -10.23
CA THR A 168 -26.45 -7.39 -10.92
C THR A 168 -25.75 -8.56 -10.25
N THR A 169 -26.32 -9.75 -10.39
CA THR A 169 -25.67 -11.01 -10.04
C THR A 169 -25.37 -11.79 -11.31
N ILE A 170 -24.10 -12.12 -11.49
CA ILE A 170 -23.59 -12.95 -12.58
C ILE A 170 -23.22 -14.28 -11.96
N THR A 171 -23.61 -15.38 -12.60
CA THR A 171 -23.17 -16.69 -12.16
C THR A 171 -22.46 -17.39 -13.32
N THR A 172 -21.27 -17.91 -13.04
CA THR A 172 -20.46 -18.68 -14.00
C THR A 172 -20.51 -20.16 -13.62
N ASP A 173 -19.76 -21.02 -14.31
CA ASP A 173 -19.64 -22.41 -13.89
C ASP A 173 -18.88 -22.55 -12.56
N SER A 174 -18.02 -21.58 -12.21
CA SER A 174 -17.14 -21.62 -11.04
C SER A 174 -17.50 -20.65 -9.92
N SER A 175 -18.28 -19.60 -10.15
CA SER A 175 -18.56 -18.60 -9.11
C SER A 175 -19.95 -17.95 -9.20
N ALA A 176 -20.36 -17.36 -8.08
CA ALA A 176 -21.40 -16.34 -8.01
C ALA A 176 -20.70 -14.99 -7.79
N ILE A 177 -21.07 -14.00 -8.60
CA ILE A 177 -20.42 -12.69 -8.65
C ILE A 177 -21.50 -11.63 -8.55
N HIS A 178 -21.51 -10.88 -7.46
CA HIS A 178 -22.26 -9.65 -7.37
C HIS A 178 -21.42 -8.50 -7.92
N LYS A 179 -22.10 -7.59 -8.62
CA LYS A 179 -21.52 -6.38 -9.19
C LYS A 179 -22.42 -5.21 -8.81
N ALA A 180 -21.85 -4.12 -8.31
CA ALA A 180 -22.55 -2.85 -8.16
C ALA A 180 -21.73 -1.68 -8.74
N TYR A 181 -22.42 -0.66 -9.24
CA TYR A 181 -21.83 0.54 -9.82
C TYR A 181 -22.84 1.69 -9.83
N ARG A 182 -22.35 2.92 -10.00
CA ARG A 182 -23.21 4.09 -10.12
C ARG A 182 -23.97 4.06 -11.45
N GLN A 183 -25.29 4.22 -11.45
CA GLN A 183 -26.11 4.10 -12.68
C GLN A 183 -25.69 5.10 -13.78
N LEU A 184 -25.21 6.29 -13.38
CA LEU A 184 -24.60 7.28 -14.27
C LEU A 184 -23.16 7.56 -13.80
N PRO A 185 -22.17 6.73 -14.20
CA PRO A 185 -20.78 6.91 -13.76
C PRO A 185 -20.18 8.23 -14.28
N TYR A 186 -19.34 8.88 -13.46
CA TYR A 186 -18.53 10.03 -13.91
C TYR A 186 -17.10 9.58 -14.17
N SER A 187 -16.77 9.41 -15.44
CA SER A 187 -15.44 8.98 -15.89
C SER A 187 -14.35 9.91 -15.38
N MET A 188 -13.25 9.33 -14.87
CA MET A 188 -12.05 10.05 -14.39
C MET A 188 -12.34 11.16 -13.39
N THR A 189 -13.40 10.99 -12.61
CA THR A 189 -13.85 11.95 -11.59
C THR A 189 -13.79 11.29 -10.22
N GLU A 190 -13.36 12.05 -9.22
CA GLU A 190 -13.47 11.65 -7.81
C GLU A 190 -14.43 12.56 -7.06
N MET A 191 -15.14 11.98 -6.10
CA MET A 191 -15.92 12.69 -5.09
C MET A 191 -15.54 12.16 -3.72
N ASN A 192 -15.26 13.06 -2.77
CA ASN A 192 -14.84 12.69 -1.42
C ASN A 192 -13.67 11.68 -1.38
N ASN A 193 -12.75 11.75 -2.37
CA ASN A 193 -11.61 10.85 -2.57
C ASN A 193 -11.94 9.42 -3.07
N LEU A 194 -13.20 9.12 -3.41
CA LEU A 194 -13.58 7.89 -4.11
C LEU A 194 -13.77 8.17 -5.61
N ALA A 195 -13.50 7.18 -6.44
CA ALA A 195 -13.77 7.25 -7.87
C ALA A 195 -15.27 7.10 -8.15
N GLU A 196 -15.79 7.91 -9.08
CA GLU A 196 -17.19 7.92 -9.49
C GLU A 196 -17.48 7.04 -10.73
N ASP A 197 -16.47 6.32 -11.21
CA ASP A 197 -16.50 5.38 -12.33
C ASP A 197 -16.10 3.94 -11.96
N ALA A 198 -16.01 3.65 -10.66
CA ALA A 198 -15.66 2.33 -10.16
C ALA A 198 -16.84 1.34 -10.17
N LYS A 199 -16.52 0.07 -10.40
CA LYS A 199 -17.43 -1.08 -10.23
C LYS A 199 -16.89 -1.92 -9.08
N VAL A 200 -17.71 -2.13 -8.05
CA VAL A 200 -17.37 -3.08 -6.98
C VAL A 200 -17.87 -4.47 -7.35
N TYR A 201 -17.04 -5.46 -7.09
CA TYR A 201 -17.33 -6.87 -7.27
C TYR A 201 -17.17 -7.60 -5.95
N TYR A 202 -18.13 -8.46 -5.63
CA TYR A 202 -18.04 -9.38 -4.51
C TYR A 202 -18.38 -10.78 -5.01
N ALA A 203 -17.47 -11.72 -4.84
CA ALA A 203 -17.56 -13.02 -5.49
C ALA A 203 -17.24 -14.17 -4.54
N PHE A 204 -17.92 -15.29 -4.77
CA PHE A 204 -17.76 -16.52 -4.01
C PHE A 204 -17.69 -17.73 -4.95
N PRO A 205 -16.77 -18.68 -4.73
CA PRO A 205 -16.68 -19.87 -5.58
C PRO A 205 -17.89 -20.78 -5.37
N LYS A 206 -18.49 -21.23 -6.47
CA LYS A 206 -19.51 -22.29 -6.44
C LYS A 206 -18.83 -23.59 -6.03
N ARG A 207 -19.33 -24.23 -4.98
CA ARG A 207 -18.89 -25.58 -4.57
C ARG A 207 -19.74 -26.63 -5.29
N ASN A 208 -19.14 -27.80 -5.56
CA ASN A 208 -19.64 -28.88 -6.45
C ASN A 208 -21.08 -29.40 -6.19
N THR A 209 -21.71 -29.03 -5.09
CA THR A 209 -23.14 -29.27 -4.83
C THR A 209 -23.83 -27.94 -4.54
N TRP A 210 -24.83 -27.61 -5.35
CA TRP A 210 -25.71 -26.44 -5.20
C TRP A 210 -26.48 -26.40 -3.87
N ASP A 211 -26.38 -27.44 -3.05
CA ASP A 211 -27.18 -27.58 -1.82
C ASP A 211 -26.66 -26.74 -0.64
N ASN A 212 -25.43 -26.22 -0.71
CA ASN A 212 -24.76 -25.60 0.43
C ASN A 212 -24.35 -24.13 0.26
N THR A 213 -24.60 -23.48 -0.88
CA THR A 213 -24.24 -22.06 -1.08
C THR A 213 -25.44 -21.29 -1.59
N THR A 214 -25.73 -20.15 -0.96
CA THR A 214 -26.85 -19.28 -1.34
C THR A 214 -26.38 -17.84 -1.46
N TYR A 215 -27.01 -17.05 -2.31
CA TYR A 215 -26.69 -15.63 -2.47
C TYR A 215 -27.95 -14.77 -2.40
N GLU A 216 -27.79 -13.48 -2.13
CA GLU A 216 -28.86 -12.51 -2.26
C GLU A 216 -28.35 -11.07 -2.37
N THR A 217 -28.98 -10.28 -3.24
CA THR A 217 -28.80 -8.82 -3.24
C THR A 217 -30.09 -8.16 -2.78
N GLY A 218 -30.03 -7.15 -1.93
CA GLY A 218 -31.23 -6.46 -1.45
C GLY A 218 -31.01 -5.56 -0.24
N ASN A 219 -32.11 -5.16 0.41
CA ASN A 219 -32.08 -4.35 1.64
C ASN A 219 -31.32 -5.08 2.75
N ASP A 220 -30.31 -4.41 3.33
CA ASP A 220 -29.44 -4.93 4.36
C ASP A 220 -30.21 -5.56 5.53
N THR A 221 -31.26 -4.89 6.04
CA THR A 221 -32.07 -5.40 7.16
C THR A 221 -32.82 -6.69 6.83
N VAL A 222 -33.18 -6.90 5.57
CA VAL A 222 -33.90 -8.10 5.12
C VAL A 222 -32.91 -9.25 4.90
N VAL A 223 -31.92 -9.05 4.04
CA VAL A 223 -30.95 -10.08 3.65
C VAL A 223 -30.22 -10.64 4.88
N ARG A 224 -29.80 -9.75 5.78
CA ARG A 224 -29.11 -10.11 7.01
C ARG A 224 -30.03 -10.87 7.99
N ALA A 225 -31.28 -10.44 8.15
CA ALA A 225 -32.24 -11.12 9.02
C ALA A 225 -32.56 -12.55 8.53
N GLU A 226 -32.59 -12.76 7.22
CA GLU A 226 -32.79 -14.08 6.63
C GLU A 226 -31.67 -15.05 7.00
N PHE A 227 -30.41 -14.64 6.89
CA PHE A 227 -29.29 -15.47 7.32
C PHE A 227 -29.31 -15.70 8.84
N ILE A 228 -29.57 -14.68 9.66
CA ILE A 228 -29.65 -14.84 11.12
C ILE A 228 -30.68 -15.94 11.48
N THR A 229 -31.83 -15.91 10.83
CA THR A 229 -32.95 -16.81 11.14
C THR A 229 -32.70 -18.22 10.62
N ARG A 230 -32.21 -18.36 9.39
CA ARG A 230 -32.21 -19.63 8.64
C ARG A 230 -30.82 -20.23 8.42
N GLY A 231 -29.76 -19.42 8.48
CA GLY A 231 -28.41 -19.80 8.06
C GLY A 231 -28.20 -19.85 6.54
N THR A 232 -29.19 -19.40 5.77
CA THR A 232 -29.22 -19.42 4.29
C THR A 232 -29.90 -18.16 3.74
N LEU A 233 -29.71 -17.88 2.46
CA LEU A 233 -30.33 -16.80 1.69
C LEU A 233 -31.30 -17.34 0.63
N ASP A 234 -32.11 -16.49 0.02
CA ASP A 234 -33.20 -16.91 -0.89
C ASP A 234 -32.79 -17.16 -2.35
N ASN A 235 -31.52 -16.95 -2.74
CA ASN A 235 -31.05 -17.04 -4.13
C ASN A 235 -31.77 -16.05 -5.06
N ARG A 236 -31.98 -14.83 -4.58
CA ARG A 236 -32.70 -13.77 -5.30
C ARG A 236 -31.81 -12.57 -5.56
N GLY A 237 -32.11 -11.87 -6.64
CA GLY A 237 -31.56 -10.55 -6.90
C GLY A 237 -32.67 -9.52 -6.78
N ASP A 238 -32.52 -8.57 -5.87
CA ASP A 238 -33.31 -7.34 -5.90
C ASP A 238 -33.13 -6.62 -7.24
N ILE A 239 -34.23 -6.18 -7.85
CA ILE A 239 -34.27 -5.50 -9.15
C ILE A 239 -34.61 -4.00 -9.02
N ASP A 240 -34.95 -3.55 -7.81
CA ASP A 240 -35.42 -2.18 -7.55
C ASP A 240 -34.22 -1.26 -7.26
N MET A 241 -33.58 -0.81 -8.34
CA MET A 241 -32.43 0.11 -8.31
C MET A 241 -32.76 1.43 -7.59
N ARG A 242 -31.88 1.87 -6.69
CA ARG A 242 -32.10 3.03 -5.81
C ARG A 242 -30.80 3.67 -5.34
N ALA A 243 -30.91 4.80 -4.63
CA ALA A 243 -29.78 5.46 -4.00
C ALA A 243 -29.08 4.53 -2.99
N ILE A 244 -27.76 4.67 -2.83
CA ILE A 244 -26.93 3.80 -1.97
C ILE A 244 -27.47 3.72 -0.54
N ASP A 245 -27.93 4.83 0.05
CA ASP A 245 -28.46 4.89 1.42
C ASP A 245 -29.97 4.67 1.55
N ASN A 246 -30.69 4.54 0.44
CA ASN A 246 -32.11 4.24 0.47
C ASN A 246 -32.31 2.74 0.67
N HIS A 247 -32.41 2.30 1.93
CA HIS A 247 -32.40 0.89 2.32
C HIS A 247 -31.15 0.19 1.77
N PHE A 248 -30.02 0.41 2.45
CA PHE A 248 -28.68 0.02 2.01
C PHE A 248 -28.69 -1.31 1.26
N VAL A 249 -28.21 -1.27 0.03
CA VAL A 249 -28.16 -2.44 -0.82
C VAL A 249 -26.93 -3.25 -0.44
N VAL A 250 -27.14 -4.49 -0.01
CA VAL A 250 -26.06 -5.45 0.28
C VAL A 250 -25.98 -6.53 -0.78
N LEU A 251 -24.76 -7.04 -0.97
CA LEU A 251 -24.38 -8.07 -1.92
C LEU A 251 -23.89 -9.28 -1.12
N GLY A 252 -24.81 -10.15 -0.71
CA GLY A 252 -24.59 -11.18 0.29
C GLY A 252 -24.39 -12.59 -0.26
N HIS A 253 -23.44 -13.31 0.33
CA HIS A 253 -23.23 -14.75 0.11
C HIS A 253 -23.32 -15.50 1.44
N ALA A 254 -23.89 -16.70 1.42
CA ALA A 254 -23.89 -17.63 2.54
C ALA A 254 -23.46 -19.03 2.11
N VAL A 255 -22.84 -19.76 3.03
CA VAL A 255 -22.43 -21.15 2.83
C VAL A 255 -22.70 -22.00 4.07
N ASN A 256 -23.27 -23.18 3.87
CA ASN A 256 -23.48 -24.20 4.88
C ASN A 256 -22.34 -25.21 4.85
N LEU A 257 -21.59 -25.30 5.94
CA LEU A 257 -20.47 -26.24 6.11
C LEU A 257 -20.90 -27.57 6.71
N SER A 258 -22.19 -27.73 7.04
CA SER A 258 -22.72 -28.90 7.75
C SER A 258 -22.09 -29.06 9.14
N ASN A 259 -22.11 -30.28 9.69
CA ASN A 259 -21.47 -30.58 10.96
C ASN A 259 -19.97 -30.83 10.74
N ILE A 260 -19.12 -29.96 11.29
CA ILE A 260 -17.66 -30.11 11.23
C ILE A 260 -17.02 -29.72 12.56
N ALA A 261 -15.89 -30.34 12.89
CA ALA A 261 -15.04 -29.91 14.00
C ALA A 261 -14.00 -28.87 13.54
N SER A 262 -13.56 -28.93 12.28
CA SER A 262 -12.61 -27.97 11.72
C SER A 262 -12.73 -27.89 10.20
N THR A 263 -12.40 -26.74 9.62
CA THR A 263 -12.32 -26.58 8.15
C THR A 263 -11.13 -27.35 7.59
N THR A 264 -11.34 -28.19 6.56
CA THR A 264 -10.26 -28.87 5.82
C THR A 264 -9.62 -27.96 4.76
N SER A 265 -10.34 -26.95 4.31
CA SER A 265 -9.90 -25.90 3.40
C SER A 265 -10.60 -24.59 3.77
N SER A 266 -9.89 -23.47 3.66
CA SER A 266 -10.45 -22.15 3.97
C SER A 266 -11.70 -21.84 3.13
N VAL A 267 -12.64 -21.11 3.72
CA VAL A 267 -13.80 -20.55 3.02
C VAL A 267 -13.45 -19.15 2.57
N VAL A 268 -13.51 -18.86 1.27
CA VAL A 268 -12.93 -17.65 0.67
C VAL A 268 -13.96 -16.85 -0.13
N TRP A 269 -13.87 -15.53 -0.02
CA TRP A 269 -14.50 -14.56 -0.90
C TRP A 269 -13.43 -13.69 -1.57
N ALA A 270 -13.76 -13.18 -2.76
CA ALA A 270 -13.00 -12.14 -3.43
C ALA A 270 -13.80 -10.83 -3.42
N ILE A 271 -13.13 -9.73 -3.12
CA ILE A 271 -13.64 -8.37 -3.28
C ILE A 271 -12.74 -7.63 -4.26
N GLY A 272 -13.31 -6.87 -5.18
CA GLY A 272 -12.55 -6.05 -6.12
C GLY A 272 -13.21 -4.73 -6.45
N LEU A 273 -12.39 -3.74 -6.80
CA LEU A 273 -12.84 -2.43 -7.23
C LEU A 273 -12.20 -2.12 -8.59
N VAL A 274 -12.95 -2.35 -9.67
CA VAL A 274 -12.45 -2.29 -11.04
C VAL A 274 -12.81 -0.95 -11.67
N ARG A 275 -11.84 -0.32 -12.31
CA ARG A 275 -11.99 0.87 -13.17
C ARG A 275 -11.37 0.58 -14.52
N ASP A 276 -11.98 1.06 -15.59
CA ASP A 276 -11.38 1.05 -16.93
C ASP A 276 -11.98 2.15 -17.80
N PRO A 277 -11.18 3.06 -18.37
CA PRO A 277 -9.75 3.25 -18.11
C PRO A 277 -9.44 3.67 -16.66
N VAL A 278 -8.19 3.55 -16.21
CA VAL A 278 -7.78 3.90 -14.83
C VAL A 278 -7.15 5.28 -14.70
N ILE A 279 -6.51 5.76 -15.77
CA ILE A 279 -5.83 7.07 -15.83
C ILE A 279 -6.04 7.74 -17.20
N SER A 280 -6.20 9.06 -17.21
CA SER A 280 -6.09 9.90 -18.41
C SER A 280 -4.68 10.49 -18.48
N LEU A 281 -4.00 10.38 -19.61
CA LEU A 281 -2.61 10.81 -19.81
C LEU A 281 -2.50 11.78 -21.00
N TYR A 282 -1.95 12.96 -20.71
CA TYR A 282 -1.70 14.03 -21.67
C TYR A 282 -0.21 14.07 -22.05
N SER A 283 0.33 12.98 -22.62
CA SER A 283 1.78 12.89 -22.93
C SER A 283 2.21 13.73 -24.15
N THR A 284 1.24 14.20 -24.95
CA THR A 284 1.39 15.03 -26.16
C THR A 284 0.13 15.90 -26.34
N THR A 285 0.01 16.68 -27.43
CA THR A 285 -1.22 17.43 -27.78
C THR A 285 -2.47 16.56 -27.96
N THR A 286 -2.38 15.26 -27.72
CA THR A 286 -3.46 14.28 -27.77
C THR A 286 -3.69 13.66 -26.39
N ASN A 287 -4.92 13.74 -25.89
CA ASN A 287 -5.33 13.02 -24.70
C ASN A 287 -5.43 11.51 -25.01
N SER A 288 -4.85 10.67 -24.16
CA SER A 288 -4.92 9.21 -24.25
C SER A 288 -5.35 8.63 -22.91
N THR A 289 -6.10 7.53 -22.92
CA THR A 289 -6.44 6.82 -21.69
C THR A 289 -5.66 5.52 -21.61
N ARG A 290 -5.38 5.05 -20.38
CA ARG A 290 -4.68 3.79 -20.14
C ARG A 290 -5.52 2.89 -19.24
N SER A 291 -5.45 1.60 -19.53
CA SER A 291 -6.17 0.56 -18.82
C SER A 291 -5.26 -0.15 -17.83
N SER A 292 -5.81 -0.80 -16.80
CA SER A 292 -5.01 -1.63 -15.91
C SER A 292 -4.37 -2.80 -16.65
N TYR A 293 -3.13 -3.17 -16.28
CA TYR A 293 -2.33 -4.16 -17.00
C TYR A 293 -2.95 -5.57 -17.00
N PHE A 294 -3.81 -5.92 -16.04
CA PHE A 294 -4.42 -7.26 -15.97
C PHE A 294 -5.25 -7.59 -17.22
N TRP A 295 -5.81 -6.58 -17.89
CA TRP A 295 -6.57 -6.77 -19.14
C TRP A 295 -5.76 -7.40 -20.28
N THR A 296 -4.43 -7.45 -20.17
CA THR A 296 -3.57 -8.19 -21.11
C THR A 296 -3.82 -9.70 -21.09
N ALA A 297 -4.40 -10.23 -20.00
CA ALA A 297 -4.66 -11.66 -19.81
C ALA A 297 -6.15 -12.03 -19.80
N PHE A 298 -7.05 -11.05 -19.70
CA PHE A 298 -8.48 -11.28 -19.50
C PHE A 298 -9.33 -10.44 -20.48
N ASN A 299 -10.46 -10.98 -20.91
CA ASN A 299 -11.38 -10.29 -21.81
C ASN A 299 -12.62 -9.75 -21.10
N THR A 300 -12.96 -10.33 -19.94
CA THR A 300 -14.13 -9.93 -19.15
C THR A 300 -13.80 -9.86 -17.66
N ASP A 301 -14.59 -9.08 -16.92
CA ASP A 301 -14.48 -9.01 -15.46
C ASP A 301 -14.65 -10.41 -14.82
N SER A 302 -15.62 -11.20 -15.31
CA SER A 302 -15.91 -12.55 -14.81
C SER A 302 -14.73 -13.50 -14.98
N ASP A 303 -14.04 -13.47 -16.13
CA ASP A 303 -12.86 -14.32 -16.37
C ASP A 303 -11.72 -14.00 -15.39
N ALA A 304 -11.50 -12.71 -15.13
CA ALA A 304 -10.50 -12.26 -14.17
C ALA A 304 -10.85 -12.70 -12.74
N ILE A 305 -12.12 -12.57 -12.34
CA ILE A 305 -12.61 -12.96 -11.01
C ILE A 305 -12.55 -14.49 -10.82
N ASP A 306 -12.99 -15.27 -11.80
CA ASP A 306 -12.92 -16.73 -11.76
C ASP A 306 -11.46 -17.20 -11.68
N SER A 307 -10.56 -16.60 -12.47
CA SER A 307 -9.13 -16.89 -12.39
C SER A 307 -8.55 -16.53 -11.02
N PHE A 308 -8.95 -15.39 -10.45
CA PHE A 308 -8.50 -14.96 -9.12
C PHE A 308 -8.99 -15.92 -8.03
N LEU A 309 -10.26 -16.30 -8.01
CA LEU A 309 -10.79 -17.27 -7.05
C LEU A 309 -10.13 -18.66 -7.19
N ASN A 310 -9.93 -19.13 -8.42
CA ASN A 310 -9.29 -20.43 -8.68
C ASN A 310 -7.82 -20.47 -8.23
N ASP A 311 -7.12 -19.33 -8.27
CA ASP A 311 -5.72 -19.24 -7.83
C ASP A 311 -5.55 -19.11 -6.31
N PHE A 312 -6.63 -18.98 -5.54
CA PHE A 312 -6.59 -18.67 -4.10
C PHE A 312 -5.59 -19.53 -3.30
N SER A 313 -5.57 -20.85 -3.50
CA SER A 313 -4.67 -21.74 -2.76
C SER A 313 -3.19 -21.43 -3.05
N ASN A 314 -2.86 -21.13 -4.31
CA ASN A 314 -1.51 -20.74 -4.69
C ASN A 314 -1.19 -19.33 -4.20
N ALA A 315 -2.12 -18.38 -4.33
CA ALA A 315 -1.94 -17.01 -3.84
C ALA A 315 -1.71 -16.97 -2.32
N LYS A 316 -2.45 -17.77 -1.54
CA LYS A 316 -2.24 -17.94 -0.10
C LYS A 316 -0.83 -18.48 0.20
N GLN A 317 -0.36 -19.47 -0.55
CA GLN A 317 0.99 -20.02 -0.36
C GLN A 317 2.08 -19.00 -0.72
N ARG A 318 1.96 -18.33 -1.88
CA ARG A 318 2.90 -17.27 -2.30
C ARG A 318 2.96 -16.13 -1.28
N ALA A 319 1.82 -15.73 -0.73
CA ALA A 319 1.73 -14.73 0.33
C ALA A 319 2.47 -15.17 1.61
N ILE A 320 2.23 -16.40 2.09
CA ILE A 320 2.93 -16.95 3.26
C ILE A 320 4.45 -17.00 3.03
N ASP A 321 4.88 -17.46 1.87
CA ASP A 321 6.31 -17.56 1.53
C ASP A 321 6.96 -16.16 1.47
N LEU A 322 6.28 -15.18 0.87
CA LEU A 322 6.74 -13.80 0.79
C LEU A 322 6.79 -13.14 2.17
N ASP A 323 5.74 -13.29 2.98
CA ASP A 323 5.72 -12.77 4.35
C ASP A 323 6.86 -13.37 5.18
N ASN A 324 7.04 -14.69 5.14
CA ASN A 324 8.11 -15.36 5.87
C ASN A 324 9.50 -14.84 5.46
N LYS A 325 9.71 -14.64 4.16
CA LYS A 325 10.96 -14.06 3.64
C LYS A 325 11.18 -12.65 4.18
N ILE A 326 10.19 -11.75 4.00
CA ILE A 326 10.31 -10.34 4.41
C ILE A 326 10.52 -10.25 5.91
N MET A 327 9.69 -10.94 6.71
CA MET A 327 9.79 -10.90 8.17
C MET A 327 11.10 -11.50 8.69
N SER A 328 11.63 -12.54 8.04
CA SER A 328 12.96 -13.07 8.36
C SER A 328 14.05 -12.03 8.06
N ASP A 329 14.00 -11.38 6.90
CA ASP A 329 15.04 -10.43 6.46
C ASP A 329 15.05 -9.16 7.31
N THR A 330 13.88 -8.66 7.69
CA THR A 330 13.72 -7.44 8.49
C THR A 330 14.05 -7.66 9.97
N ARG A 331 13.70 -8.82 10.56
CA ARG A 331 14.07 -9.16 11.95
C ARG A 331 15.58 -9.29 12.17
N ARG A 332 16.38 -9.46 11.11
CA ARG A 332 17.84 -9.34 11.20
C ARG A 332 18.32 -7.91 11.49
N VAL A 333 17.46 -6.91 11.37
CA VAL A 333 17.71 -5.54 11.84
C VAL A 333 17.18 -5.42 13.27
N SER A 334 15.86 -5.53 13.44
CA SER A 334 15.17 -5.53 14.74
C SER A 334 13.71 -5.96 14.57
N ASP A 335 13.04 -6.35 15.65
CA ASP A 335 11.60 -6.63 15.62
C ASP A 335 10.77 -5.39 15.30
N ASN A 336 11.15 -4.23 15.83
CA ASN A 336 10.50 -2.95 15.54
C ASN A 336 10.53 -2.62 14.04
N TYR A 337 11.65 -2.91 13.38
CA TYR A 337 11.76 -2.72 11.94
C TYR A 337 10.85 -3.67 11.16
N ALA A 338 10.72 -4.92 11.61
CA ALA A 338 9.85 -5.90 10.98
C ALA A 338 8.37 -5.50 11.04
N ASP A 339 7.90 -5.00 12.19
CA ASP A 339 6.54 -4.51 12.38
C ASP A 339 6.22 -3.33 11.43
N LEU A 340 7.15 -2.38 11.26
CA LEU A 340 6.99 -1.24 10.35
C LEU A 340 6.88 -1.67 8.88
N VAL A 341 7.75 -2.57 8.45
CA VAL A 341 7.73 -3.09 7.07
C VAL A 341 6.44 -3.88 6.79
N ALA A 342 5.98 -4.67 7.76
CA ALA A 342 4.71 -5.40 7.65
C ALA A 342 3.51 -4.46 7.45
N LEU A 343 3.46 -3.34 8.20
CA LEU A 343 2.39 -2.36 8.10
C LEU A 343 2.44 -1.57 6.77
N ALA A 344 3.64 -1.23 6.30
CA ALA A 344 3.84 -0.40 5.10
C ALA A 344 3.60 -1.11 3.77
N ALA A 345 3.85 -2.42 3.68
CA ALA A 345 4.07 -3.11 2.40
C ALA A 345 2.92 -2.96 1.40
N ARG A 346 1.66 -3.14 1.84
CA ARG A 346 0.48 -2.99 0.98
C ARG A 346 0.28 -1.53 0.54
N GLN A 347 0.50 -0.58 1.45
CA GLN A 347 0.36 0.85 1.18
C GLN A 347 1.40 1.33 0.15
N ALA A 348 2.65 0.88 0.27
CA ALA A 348 3.74 1.22 -0.64
C ALA A 348 3.49 0.80 -2.11
N LEU A 349 2.66 -0.22 -2.32
CA LEU A 349 2.37 -0.81 -3.65
C LEU A 349 0.93 -0.53 -4.13
N ALA A 350 0.20 0.36 -3.45
CA ALA A 350 -1.16 0.74 -3.83
C ALA A 350 -1.16 1.76 -4.98
N VAL A 351 -0.69 1.31 -6.15
CA VAL A 351 -0.54 2.10 -7.39
C VAL A 351 -1.27 1.43 -8.55
N ASP A 352 -1.60 2.18 -9.60
CA ASP A 352 -2.20 1.64 -10.82
C ASP A 352 -1.11 1.31 -11.84
N ILE A 353 -0.90 0.03 -12.13
CA ILE A 353 -0.01 -0.44 -13.21
C ILE A 353 -0.82 -0.58 -14.50
N THR A 354 -0.38 0.09 -15.56
CA THR A 354 -1.21 0.36 -16.75
C THR A 354 -0.54 -0.07 -18.05
N VAL A 355 -1.38 -0.31 -19.06
CA VAL A 355 -0.99 -0.66 -20.42
C VAL A 355 -1.75 0.23 -21.42
N SER A 356 -1.15 0.51 -22.57
CA SER A 356 -1.81 1.20 -23.68
C SER A 356 -2.33 0.22 -24.73
N ARG A 357 -3.07 0.75 -25.71
CA ARG A 357 -3.42 0.05 -26.94
C ARG A 357 -2.58 0.58 -28.10
N ASP A 358 -2.22 -0.31 -29.03
CA ASP A 358 -1.59 0.05 -30.29
C ASP A 358 -2.61 0.63 -31.29
N SER A 359 -2.15 0.99 -32.49
CA SER A 359 -3.00 1.52 -33.56
C SER A 359 -4.08 0.55 -34.06
N ASN A 360 -3.93 -0.75 -33.78
CA ASN A 360 -4.91 -1.79 -34.12
C ASN A 360 -5.86 -2.11 -32.96
N GLY A 361 -5.78 -1.36 -31.86
CA GLY A 361 -6.55 -1.58 -30.65
C GLY A 361 -6.09 -2.77 -29.81
N GLN A 362 -4.94 -3.38 -30.09
CA GLN A 362 -4.38 -4.49 -29.31
C GLN A 362 -3.58 -3.97 -28.11
N TRP A 363 -3.50 -4.74 -27.04
CA TRP A 363 -2.70 -4.36 -25.87
C TRP A 363 -1.21 -4.27 -26.22
N ASN A 364 -0.59 -3.13 -25.94
CA ASN A 364 0.84 -2.92 -26.12
C ASN A 364 1.59 -3.23 -24.82
N THR A 365 1.91 -4.51 -24.58
CA THR A 365 2.58 -4.97 -23.36
C THR A 365 4.02 -4.48 -23.20
N SER A 366 4.60 -3.85 -24.23
CA SER A 366 5.88 -3.16 -24.15
C SER A 366 5.75 -1.73 -23.61
N ASP A 367 4.55 -1.16 -23.62
CA ASP A 367 4.26 0.18 -23.10
C ASP A 367 3.55 0.10 -21.74
N VAL A 368 4.34 -0.15 -20.70
CA VAL A 368 3.87 -0.25 -19.31
C VAL A 368 4.26 1.01 -18.53
N MET A 369 3.32 1.52 -17.73
CA MET A 369 3.49 2.68 -16.88
C MET A 369 2.77 2.48 -15.56
N SER A 370 3.31 3.00 -14.46
CA SER A 370 2.66 2.98 -13.15
C SER A 370 2.32 4.40 -12.69
N PHE A 371 1.12 4.57 -12.17
CA PHE A 371 0.61 5.84 -11.67
C PHE A 371 0.27 5.73 -10.18
N MET A 372 0.71 6.72 -9.41
CA MET A 372 0.40 6.87 -8.01
C MET A 372 -0.32 8.18 -7.75
N ARG A 373 -1.16 8.15 -6.73
CA ARG A 373 -1.84 9.32 -6.18
C ARG A 373 -1.15 9.74 -4.90
N ASP A 374 -0.99 11.03 -4.71
CA ASP A 374 -0.57 11.58 -3.43
C ASP A 374 -1.69 11.47 -2.38
N MET A 375 -1.61 10.47 -1.51
CA MET A 375 -2.68 10.15 -0.54
C MET A 375 -2.52 10.96 0.75
N GLY A 376 -3.63 11.48 1.28
CA GLY A 376 -3.62 12.24 2.54
C GLY A 376 -2.90 13.59 2.48
N ASP A 377 -2.52 14.07 1.29
CA ASP A 377 -1.85 15.36 1.11
C ASP A 377 -2.44 16.13 -0.08
N SER A 378 -1.82 16.11 -1.27
CA SER A 378 -2.16 17.04 -2.35
C SER A 378 -3.05 16.48 -3.47
N ARG A 379 -3.18 15.15 -3.59
CA ARG A 379 -3.85 14.43 -4.70
C ARG A 379 -3.16 14.53 -6.06
N ARG A 380 -1.93 15.05 -6.11
CA ARG A 380 -1.10 15.08 -7.31
C ARG A 380 -0.86 13.70 -7.89
N VAL A 381 -0.60 13.65 -9.19
CA VAL A 381 -0.24 12.42 -9.91
C VAL A 381 1.28 12.28 -9.98
N ASN A 382 1.81 11.15 -9.50
CA ASN A 382 3.25 10.86 -9.44
C ASN A 382 4.11 12.04 -8.92
N PRO A 383 3.83 12.59 -7.72
CA PRO A 383 4.73 13.58 -7.15
C PRO A 383 6.12 12.98 -6.88
N VAL A 384 7.17 13.68 -7.29
CA VAL A 384 8.56 13.19 -7.33
C VAL A 384 9.06 12.78 -5.95
N GLU A 385 8.75 13.55 -4.92
CA GLU A 385 9.18 13.30 -3.54
C GLU A 385 8.53 12.03 -2.95
N ILE A 386 7.28 11.71 -3.33
CA ILE A 386 6.63 10.46 -2.91
C ILE A 386 7.16 9.28 -3.73
N LEU A 387 7.47 9.47 -5.02
CA LEU A 387 8.19 8.47 -5.81
C LEU A 387 9.52 8.14 -5.15
N TYR A 388 10.28 9.16 -4.75
CA TYR A 388 11.56 9.03 -4.09
C TYR A 388 11.46 8.31 -2.74
N ALA A 389 10.50 8.71 -1.90
CA ALA A 389 10.21 8.04 -0.63
C ALA A 389 9.81 6.57 -0.84
N SER A 390 8.98 6.28 -1.85
CA SER A 390 8.51 4.90 -2.12
C SER A 390 9.56 3.99 -2.77
N PHE A 391 10.56 4.57 -3.45
CA PHE A 391 11.51 3.88 -4.31
C PHE A 391 12.22 2.66 -3.68
N PRO A 392 12.62 2.68 -2.39
CA PRO A 392 13.24 1.52 -1.74
C PRO A 392 12.37 0.25 -1.78
N ALA A 393 11.05 0.38 -1.67
CA ALA A 393 10.14 -0.76 -1.78
C ALA A 393 10.17 -1.35 -3.20
N TYR A 394 10.20 -0.50 -4.24
CA TYR A 394 10.28 -0.96 -5.62
C TYR A 394 11.63 -1.63 -5.93
N LEU A 395 12.74 -1.07 -5.42
CA LEU A 395 14.05 -1.72 -5.52
C LEU A 395 14.08 -3.09 -4.84
N TYR A 396 13.37 -3.25 -3.72
CA TYR A 396 13.30 -4.50 -2.99
C TYR A 396 12.40 -5.55 -3.66
N PHE A 397 11.19 -5.16 -4.08
CA PHE A 397 10.21 -6.08 -4.64
C PHE A 397 10.52 -6.44 -6.09
N ASN A 398 10.64 -5.44 -6.95
CA ASN A 398 10.96 -5.64 -8.36
C ASN A 398 11.49 -4.34 -8.98
N THR A 399 12.79 -4.33 -9.29
CA THR A 399 13.48 -3.16 -9.86
C THR A 399 12.91 -2.72 -11.21
N THR A 400 12.30 -3.60 -12.00
CA THR A 400 11.65 -3.22 -13.26
C THR A 400 10.46 -2.29 -13.03
N TRP A 401 9.73 -2.45 -11.92
CA TRP A 401 8.58 -1.60 -11.60
C TRP A 401 8.99 -0.16 -11.26
N ALA A 402 10.21 0.02 -10.72
CA ALA A 402 10.78 1.35 -10.51
C ALA A 402 10.88 2.12 -11.84
N GLY A 403 11.24 1.44 -12.93
CA GLY A 403 11.21 2.02 -14.28
C GLY A 403 9.80 2.43 -14.71
N TYR A 404 8.78 1.60 -14.44
CA TYR A 404 7.39 1.94 -14.77
C TYR A 404 6.85 3.16 -14.03
N LEU A 405 7.33 3.43 -12.80
CA LEU A 405 6.97 4.64 -12.05
C LEU A 405 7.62 5.90 -12.62
N LEU A 406 8.87 5.82 -13.08
CA LEU A 406 9.61 6.95 -13.64
C LEU A 406 9.16 7.31 -15.06
N GLU A 407 8.76 6.31 -15.85
CA GLU A 407 8.46 6.46 -17.27
C GLU A 407 7.42 7.56 -17.58
N PRO A 408 6.29 7.70 -16.84
CA PRO A 408 5.33 8.79 -17.04
C PRO A 408 5.95 10.19 -16.96
N LEU A 409 6.73 10.46 -15.91
CA LEU A 409 7.41 11.75 -15.69
C LEU A 409 8.46 12.01 -16.77
N LEU A 410 9.25 11.00 -17.13
CA LEU A 410 10.29 11.13 -18.15
C LEU A 410 9.71 11.42 -19.54
N ARG A 411 8.63 10.74 -19.93
CA ARG A 411 7.95 11.00 -21.21
C ARG A 411 7.33 12.39 -21.26
N TYR A 412 6.66 12.80 -20.18
CA TYR A 412 6.07 14.14 -20.10
C TYR A 412 7.13 15.24 -20.24
N GLN A 413 8.23 15.13 -19.50
CA GLN A 413 9.29 16.15 -19.46
C GLN A 413 10.16 16.18 -20.73
N GLN A 414 10.26 15.07 -21.46
CA GLN A 414 10.90 15.01 -22.77
C GLN A 414 10.03 15.64 -23.87
N SER A 415 8.72 15.77 -23.64
CA SER A 415 7.77 16.32 -24.61
C SER A 415 7.92 17.84 -24.75
N SER A 416 7.35 18.41 -25.81
CA SER A 416 7.33 19.86 -26.02
C SER A 416 6.44 20.63 -25.03
N GLN A 417 5.68 19.96 -24.17
CA GLN A 417 4.82 20.61 -23.18
C GLN A 417 5.63 21.19 -22.01
N TYR A 418 6.72 20.51 -21.64
CA TYR A 418 7.55 20.92 -20.53
C TYR A 418 8.78 21.68 -21.04
N THR A 419 8.94 22.92 -20.59
CA THR A 419 9.95 23.86 -21.13
C THR A 419 10.97 24.33 -20.09
N LYS A 420 10.90 23.80 -18.87
CA LYS A 420 11.83 24.17 -17.80
C LYS A 420 13.12 23.37 -17.91
N THR A 421 14.19 23.92 -17.33
CA THR A 421 15.53 23.29 -17.29
C THR A 421 15.75 22.38 -16.09
N TYR A 422 14.80 22.35 -15.15
CA TYR A 422 14.79 21.50 -13.95
C TYR A 422 13.70 20.44 -14.07
N ALA A 423 13.63 19.48 -13.14
CA ALA A 423 12.61 18.45 -13.18
C ALA A 423 11.22 18.96 -12.77
N ALA A 424 10.17 18.42 -13.36
CA ALA A 424 8.78 18.63 -12.97
C ALA A 424 8.50 17.89 -11.65
N PRO A 425 7.79 18.52 -10.70
CA PRO A 425 7.48 17.91 -9.41
C PRO A 425 6.39 16.84 -9.50
N ASP A 426 5.58 16.80 -10.57
CA ASP A 426 4.43 15.92 -10.70
C ASP A 426 3.87 15.92 -12.15
N LEU A 427 2.82 15.12 -12.37
CA LEU A 427 2.07 15.00 -13.62
C LEU A 427 0.70 15.68 -13.56
N GLY A 428 0.51 16.67 -12.70
CA GLY A 428 -0.75 17.40 -12.55
C GLY A 428 -1.35 17.29 -11.14
N SER A 429 -2.31 18.17 -10.87
CA SER A 429 -2.84 18.44 -9.54
C SER A 429 -3.99 17.52 -9.10
N SER A 430 -4.48 16.61 -9.95
CA SER A 430 -5.69 15.85 -9.64
C SER A 430 -5.69 14.47 -10.29
N TYR A 431 -5.34 13.46 -9.50
CA TYR A 431 -5.59 12.06 -9.86
C TYR A 431 -7.10 11.82 -10.12
N PRO A 432 -7.50 11.06 -11.16
CA PRO A 432 -6.69 10.23 -12.09
C PRO A 432 -6.35 10.93 -13.43
N ASN A 433 -6.22 12.26 -13.45
CA ASN A 433 -5.91 13.03 -14.66
C ASN A 433 -4.45 13.49 -14.64
N ALA A 434 -3.60 12.79 -15.42
CA ALA A 434 -2.19 13.11 -15.61
C ALA A 434 -2.01 14.14 -16.73
N GLU A 435 -2.41 15.39 -16.46
CA GLU A 435 -2.39 16.52 -17.40
C GLU A 435 -1.00 17.12 -17.64
N GLY A 436 -0.06 16.86 -16.73
CA GLY A 436 1.26 17.48 -16.69
C GLY A 436 1.28 18.83 -15.97
N ASN A 437 2.41 19.16 -15.35
CA ASN A 437 2.63 20.43 -14.65
C ASN A 437 3.54 21.37 -15.47
N ASN A 438 2.93 22.20 -16.33
CA ASN A 438 3.65 23.05 -17.28
C ASN A 438 4.29 24.31 -16.64
N SER A 439 3.87 24.66 -15.43
CA SER A 439 4.31 25.87 -14.72
C SER A 439 4.67 25.58 -13.26
N PRO A 440 5.61 24.65 -13.01
CA PRO A 440 5.97 24.30 -11.64
C PRO A 440 6.71 25.44 -10.96
N SER A 441 6.55 25.55 -9.64
CA SER A 441 7.36 26.46 -8.82
C SER A 441 8.84 26.13 -9.01
N ILE A 442 9.69 27.16 -8.99
CA ILE A 442 11.15 26.97 -8.97
C ILE A 442 11.63 26.48 -7.60
N SER A 443 10.83 26.64 -6.54
CA SER A 443 11.25 26.34 -5.17
C SER A 443 11.65 24.87 -4.97
N GLY A 444 10.93 23.92 -5.57
CA GLY A 444 11.25 22.49 -5.50
C GLY A 444 12.36 22.02 -6.47
N ALA A 445 12.86 22.90 -7.35
CA ALA A 445 13.64 22.49 -8.51
C ALA A 445 14.94 21.73 -8.17
N ILE A 446 15.60 22.03 -7.04
CA ILE A 446 16.78 21.28 -6.59
C ILE A 446 16.38 19.89 -6.09
N GLU A 447 15.32 19.81 -5.28
CA GLU A 447 14.80 18.56 -4.72
C GLU A 447 14.36 17.63 -5.85
N ASP A 448 13.46 18.10 -6.72
CA ASP A 448 12.89 17.31 -7.82
C ASP A 448 13.97 16.81 -8.80
N SER A 449 14.91 17.69 -9.17
CA SER A 449 15.98 17.34 -10.11
C SER A 449 16.98 16.36 -9.50
N GLY A 450 17.30 16.53 -8.22
CA GLY A 450 18.16 15.62 -7.48
C GLY A 450 17.54 14.23 -7.37
N ASP A 451 16.27 14.17 -6.98
CA ASP A 451 15.51 12.92 -6.84
C ASP A 451 15.40 12.16 -8.17
N MET A 452 15.08 12.84 -9.27
CA MET A 452 14.98 12.20 -10.59
C MET A 452 16.32 11.62 -11.06
N LEU A 453 17.43 12.32 -10.85
CA LEU A 453 18.77 11.82 -11.18
C LEU A 453 19.16 10.62 -10.31
N ILE A 454 18.90 10.70 -9.00
CA ILE A 454 19.19 9.62 -8.05
C ILE A 454 18.36 8.38 -8.40
N MET A 455 17.05 8.52 -8.60
CA MET A 455 16.17 7.41 -8.95
C MET A 455 16.51 6.80 -10.32
N GLY A 456 16.84 7.62 -11.32
CA GLY A 456 17.25 7.15 -12.64
C GLY A 456 18.51 6.28 -12.57
N TRP A 457 19.52 6.73 -11.82
CA TRP A 457 20.74 5.94 -11.62
C TRP A 457 20.49 4.70 -10.75
N ALA A 458 19.72 4.83 -9.67
CA ALA A 458 19.36 3.72 -8.80
C ALA A 458 18.61 2.62 -9.59
N HIS A 459 17.64 2.99 -10.43
CA HIS A 459 16.98 2.03 -11.32
C HIS A 459 18.01 1.27 -12.15
N ALA A 460 18.83 1.97 -12.95
CA ALA A 460 19.78 1.32 -13.85
C ALA A 460 20.80 0.43 -13.12
N ARG A 461 21.26 0.86 -11.94
CA ARG A 461 22.24 0.12 -11.14
C ARG A 461 21.68 -1.15 -10.49
N PHE A 462 20.43 -1.10 -10.03
CA PHE A 462 19.80 -2.24 -9.35
C PHE A 462 19.12 -3.20 -10.33
N SER A 463 18.54 -2.71 -11.42
CA SER A 463 17.94 -3.55 -12.46
C SER A 463 18.96 -4.12 -13.43
N GLY A 464 20.12 -3.46 -13.59
CA GLY A 464 21.08 -3.74 -14.65
C GLY A 464 20.62 -3.27 -16.03
N ASP A 465 19.48 -2.57 -16.13
CA ASP A 465 18.90 -2.05 -17.36
C ASP A 465 19.21 -0.56 -17.56
N GLY A 466 20.13 -0.27 -18.48
CA GLY A 466 20.49 1.10 -18.87
C GLY A 466 19.60 1.74 -19.94
N SER A 467 18.56 1.04 -20.44
CA SER A 467 17.77 1.51 -21.58
C SER A 467 17.07 2.85 -21.31
N MET A 468 16.56 3.04 -20.10
CA MET A 468 15.89 4.27 -19.68
C MET A 468 16.87 5.45 -19.62
N ILE A 469 17.99 5.30 -18.90
CA ILE A 469 19.00 6.36 -18.80
C ILE A 469 19.65 6.68 -20.15
N SER A 470 19.73 5.69 -21.06
CA SER A 470 20.19 5.91 -22.44
C SER A 470 19.16 6.70 -23.26
N ARG A 471 17.86 6.39 -23.13
CA ARG A 471 16.79 7.04 -23.90
C ARG A 471 16.62 8.51 -23.50
N TYR A 472 16.73 8.81 -22.21
CA TYR A 472 16.50 10.15 -21.65
C TYR A 472 17.79 10.87 -21.25
N TYR A 473 18.94 10.50 -21.84
CA TYR A 473 20.24 11.03 -21.42
C TYR A 473 20.31 12.56 -21.42
N ASP A 474 19.83 13.19 -22.50
CA ASP A 474 19.89 14.64 -22.66
C ASP A 474 19.02 15.36 -21.61
N LEU A 475 17.90 14.75 -21.22
CA LEU A 475 17.02 15.26 -20.16
C LEU A 475 17.71 15.17 -18.78
N TYR A 476 18.31 14.03 -18.44
CA TYR A 476 19.12 13.88 -17.23
C TYR A 476 20.28 14.88 -17.20
N LYS A 477 20.98 15.04 -18.33
CA LYS A 477 22.08 15.98 -18.47
C LYS A 477 21.61 17.42 -18.23
N GLN A 478 20.46 17.82 -18.78
CA GLN A 478 19.89 19.14 -18.57
C GLN A 478 19.64 19.44 -17.08
N TRP A 479 19.06 18.48 -16.35
CA TRP A 479 18.84 18.63 -14.90
C TRP A 479 20.15 18.71 -14.13
N ALA A 480 21.16 17.93 -14.51
CA ALA A 480 22.48 17.99 -13.88
C ALA A 480 23.18 19.33 -14.13
N ASP A 481 23.10 19.87 -15.35
CA ASP A 481 23.62 21.19 -15.70
C ASP A 481 22.92 22.30 -14.89
N TYR A 482 21.60 22.18 -14.71
CA TYR A 482 20.84 23.06 -13.82
C TYR A 482 21.36 22.97 -12.38
N LEU A 483 21.46 21.76 -11.81
CA LEU A 483 21.98 21.55 -10.44
C LEU A 483 23.38 22.13 -10.26
N VAL A 484 24.29 21.96 -11.23
CA VAL A 484 25.64 22.55 -11.17
C VAL A 484 25.59 24.07 -10.98
N SER A 485 24.60 24.76 -11.55
CA SER A 485 24.48 26.21 -11.48
C SER A 485 23.90 26.74 -10.15
N VAL A 486 23.08 25.95 -9.43
CA VAL A 486 22.30 26.44 -8.28
C VAL A 486 22.61 25.75 -6.94
N THR A 487 23.18 24.54 -6.94
CA THR A 487 23.25 23.67 -5.74
C THR A 487 23.89 24.32 -4.51
N LEU A 488 24.98 25.09 -4.67
CA LEU A 488 25.66 25.76 -3.55
C LEU A 488 25.10 27.17 -3.24
N ASN A 489 24.21 27.71 -4.08
CA ASN A 489 23.67 29.07 -3.98
C ASN A 489 22.14 29.05 -3.91
N GLN A 490 21.60 28.60 -2.77
CA GLN A 490 20.21 28.16 -2.63
C GLN A 490 19.25 29.27 -2.18
N THR A 491 19.13 30.36 -2.92
CA THR A 491 18.12 31.38 -2.59
C THR A 491 16.79 31.09 -3.28
N GLY A 492 15.71 30.98 -2.49
CA GLY A 492 14.35 30.79 -2.99
C GLY A 492 13.96 29.34 -3.29
N TYR A 493 14.69 28.37 -2.73
CA TYR A 493 14.39 26.94 -2.83
C TYR A 493 13.84 26.40 -1.53
N THR A 494 13.12 25.27 -1.62
CA THR A 494 12.51 24.57 -0.50
C THR A 494 13.02 23.13 -0.48
N ASP A 495 13.29 22.58 0.70
CA ASP A 495 13.62 21.16 0.88
C ASP A 495 12.37 20.29 1.10
N ALA A 496 12.55 18.97 1.21
CA ALA A 496 11.43 18.06 1.46
C ALA A 496 10.83 18.14 2.87
N ASP A 497 11.42 18.91 3.79
CA ASP A 497 10.82 19.24 5.09
C ASP A 497 9.90 20.48 4.99
N GLY A 498 9.87 21.15 3.83
CA GLY A 498 9.11 22.37 3.59
C GLY A 498 9.82 23.64 4.08
N LEU A 499 11.12 23.56 4.39
CA LEU A 499 11.93 24.71 4.81
C LEU A 499 12.44 25.48 3.61
N ASP A 500 12.48 26.81 3.69
CA ASP A 500 12.84 27.71 2.58
C ASP A 500 14.05 28.61 2.89
N ASN A 501 14.86 28.21 3.88
CA ASN A 501 16.05 28.95 4.29
C ASN A 501 17.11 28.98 3.18
N THR A 502 17.96 30.00 3.17
CA THR A 502 19.13 29.99 2.27
C THR A 502 20.22 29.09 2.84
N ASN A 503 20.96 28.40 1.96
CA ASN A 503 22.09 27.52 2.30
C ASN A 503 21.69 26.34 3.20
N MET A 504 20.64 25.62 2.85
CA MET A 504 20.19 24.44 3.59
C MET A 504 21.15 23.27 3.37
N THR A 505 21.69 22.74 4.45
CA THR A 505 22.68 21.65 4.42
C THR A 505 22.15 20.42 3.72
N ASN A 506 20.91 20.03 4.02
CA ASN A 506 20.32 18.79 3.52
C ASN A 506 19.89 18.91 2.03
N LEU A 507 19.37 20.06 1.61
CA LEU A 507 19.08 20.34 0.20
C LEU A 507 20.36 20.38 -0.65
N ALA A 508 21.44 20.96 -0.10
CA ALA A 508 22.71 21.05 -0.81
C ALA A 508 23.29 19.68 -1.11
N ILE A 509 23.28 18.78 -0.12
CA ILE A 509 23.81 17.44 -0.34
C ILE A 509 22.95 16.63 -1.33
N LYS A 510 21.62 16.83 -1.39
CA LYS A 510 20.78 16.24 -2.44
C LYS A 510 21.28 16.62 -3.83
N GLY A 511 21.42 17.94 -4.09
CA GLY A 511 21.89 18.43 -5.38
C GLY A 511 23.27 17.89 -5.75
N ILE A 512 24.18 17.82 -4.77
CA ILE A 512 25.53 17.25 -4.95
C ILE A 512 25.49 15.77 -5.34
N ILE A 513 24.66 14.97 -4.65
CA ILE A 513 24.47 13.55 -4.96
C ILE A 513 23.81 13.38 -6.34
N GLY A 514 22.85 14.24 -6.70
CA GLY A 514 22.26 14.25 -8.05
C GLY A 514 23.30 14.49 -9.15
N ILE A 515 24.21 15.46 -8.96
CA ILE A 515 25.34 15.70 -9.88
C ILE A 515 26.25 14.45 -9.96
N LYS A 516 26.52 13.79 -8.82
CA LYS A 516 27.30 12.55 -8.81
C LYS A 516 26.57 11.41 -9.52
N ALA A 517 25.25 11.28 -9.38
CA ALA A 517 24.45 10.31 -10.10
C ALA A 517 24.55 10.51 -11.62
N MET A 518 24.56 11.77 -12.10
CA MET A 518 24.79 12.06 -13.52
C MET A 518 26.18 11.59 -13.99
N SER A 519 27.22 11.79 -13.18
CA SER A 519 28.57 11.27 -13.49
C SER A 519 28.56 9.75 -13.72
N GLU A 520 27.86 9.01 -12.85
CA GLU A 520 27.74 7.56 -12.97
C GLU A 520 26.89 7.13 -14.18
N ILE A 521 25.80 7.85 -14.48
CA ILE A 521 25.01 7.66 -15.71
C ILE A 521 25.88 7.86 -16.95
N SER A 522 26.63 8.97 -17.02
CA SER A 522 27.56 9.26 -18.11
C SER A 522 28.62 8.16 -18.25
N GLN A 523 29.19 7.69 -17.13
CA GLN A 523 30.18 6.63 -17.13
C GLN A 523 29.61 5.30 -17.66
N ALA A 524 28.40 4.93 -17.23
CA ALA A 524 27.72 3.72 -17.69
C ALA A 524 27.44 3.74 -19.20
N LEU A 525 27.16 4.92 -19.74
CA LEU A 525 26.87 5.13 -21.17
C LEU A 525 28.12 5.46 -22.02
N GLY A 526 29.32 5.45 -21.43
CA GLY A 526 30.58 5.73 -22.14
C GLY A 526 30.83 7.20 -22.48
N ARG A 527 30.08 8.13 -21.88
CA ARG A 527 30.21 9.59 -22.03
C ARG A 527 31.31 10.13 -21.12
N SER A 528 32.55 9.73 -21.39
CA SER A 528 33.68 9.91 -20.46
C SER A 528 33.95 11.37 -20.07
N GLN A 529 33.79 12.33 -20.99
CA GLN A 529 33.98 13.76 -20.71
C GLN A 529 32.94 14.29 -19.72
N ASP A 530 31.67 13.94 -19.92
CA ASP A 530 30.57 14.31 -19.01
C ASP A 530 30.79 13.66 -17.64
N ALA A 531 31.17 12.37 -17.63
CA ALA A 531 31.46 11.63 -16.41
C ALA A 531 32.54 12.32 -15.56
N GLU A 532 33.66 12.69 -16.15
CA GLU A 532 34.76 13.41 -15.48
C GLU A 532 34.34 14.80 -15.01
N THR A 533 33.58 15.53 -15.84
CA THR A 533 33.10 16.88 -15.53
C THR A 533 32.19 16.87 -14.30
N TYR A 534 31.16 16.03 -14.30
CA TYR A 534 30.22 15.94 -13.17
C TYR A 534 30.88 15.32 -11.94
N SER A 535 31.79 14.34 -12.10
CA SER A 535 32.54 13.78 -10.95
C SER A 535 33.37 14.86 -10.25
N SER A 536 34.10 15.66 -11.03
CA SER A 536 34.94 16.75 -10.50
C SER A 536 34.11 17.83 -9.82
N LYS A 537 32.94 18.16 -10.37
CA LYS A 537 32.01 19.12 -9.77
C LYS A 537 31.41 18.60 -8.46
N ALA A 538 30.91 17.37 -8.45
CA ALA A 538 30.38 16.76 -7.23
C ALA A 538 31.45 16.70 -6.12
N GLN A 539 32.68 16.31 -6.45
CA GLN A 539 33.80 16.28 -5.50
C GLN A 539 34.12 17.67 -4.95
N SER A 540 34.25 18.67 -5.82
CA SER A 540 34.52 20.04 -5.39
C SER A 540 33.39 20.63 -4.54
N TYR A 541 32.13 20.27 -4.83
CA TYR A 541 30.99 20.78 -4.07
C TYR A 541 30.85 20.08 -2.72
N VAL A 542 31.09 18.77 -2.63
CA VAL A 542 31.04 18.06 -1.35
C VAL A 542 32.14 18.54 -0.39
N GLU A 543 33.34 18.84 -0.89
CA GLU A 543 34.43 19.41 -0.07
C GLU A 543 34.04 20.79 0.50
N GLN A 544 33.48 21.67 -0.32
CA GLN A 544 32.99 22.98 0.12
C GLN A 544 31.82 22.87 1.11
N TRP A 545 30.90 21.94 0.84
CA TRP A 545 29.76 21.65 1.70
C TRP A 545 30.22 21.13 3.07
N GLN A 546 31.16 20.16 3.11
CA GLN A 546 31.70 19.62 4.37
C GLN A 546 32.39 20.70 5.21
N ILE A 547 33.18 21.57 4.58
CA ILE A 547 33.84 22.69 5.28
C ILE A 547 32.82 23.67 5.86
N SER A 548 31.78 24.00 5.08
CA SER A 548 30.81 25.03 5.46
C SER A 548 29.80 24.51 6.50
N ALA A 549 29.16 23.37 6.20
CA ALA A 549 28.13 22.77 7.03
C ALA A 549 28.69 22.09 8.29
N GLY A 550 29.92 21.56 8.25
CA GLY A 550 30.58 20.86 9.36
C GLY A 550 31.47 21.73 10.23
N SER A 551 31.48 23.06 10.04
CA SER A 551 32.44 23.99 10.67
C SER A 551 32.43 24.00 12.21
N THR A 552 31.37 23.49 12.85
CA THR A 552 31.16 23.48 14.30
C THR A 552 31.38 22.09 14.94
N GLY A 553 31.93 21.13 14.19
CA GLY A 553 32.15 19.75 14.67
C GLY A 553 30.91 18.85 14.57
N HIS A 554 29.80 19.37 14.07
CA HIS A 554 28.58 18.66 13.67
C HIS A 554 27.99 19.35 12.43
N LEU A 555 26.99 18.74 11.77
CA LEU A 555 26.33 19.34 10.61
C LEU A 555 25.23 20.31 11.05
N LEU A 556 25.40 21.58 10.67
CA LEU A 556 24.41 22.64 10.87
C LEU A 556 23.20 22.47 9.95
N SER A 557 22.04 22.99 10.32
CA SER A 557 20.84 22.97 9.44
C SER A 557 20.98 23.87 8.22
N THR A 558 21.62 25.02 8.42
CA THR A 558 22.02 25.96 7.37
C THR A 558 23.48 26.37 7.59
N TYR A 559 24.16 26.81 6.53
CA TYR A 559 25.55 27.27 6.62
C TYR A 559 25.74 28.70 6.11
N GLY A 560 26.82 29.34 6.55
CA GLY A 560 27.19 30.70 6.15
C GLY A 560 27.13 31.72 7.30
N PRO A 561 27.26 33.02 7.00
CA PRO A 561 27.48 34.06 8.01
C PRO A 561 26.36 34.23 9.04
N THR A 562 25.14 33.81 8.70
CA THR A 562 23.93 33.92 9.54
C THR A 562 23.51 32.58 10.14
N ALA A 563 24.32 31.52 9.98
CA ALA A 563 24.00 30.20 10.48
C ALA A 563 24.01 30.17 12.02
N ASP A 564 23.01 29.52 12.60
CA ASP A 564 23.01 29.21 14.03
C ASP A 564 24.00 28.07 14.30
N SER A 565 25.11 28.40 14.96
CA SER A 565 26.18 27.44 15.33
C SER A 565 25.73 26.31 16.26
N THR A 566 24.53 26.41 16.84
CA THR A 566 23.93 25.39 17.72
C THR A 566 22.89 24.53 17.01
N SER A 567 22.59 24.81 15.74
CA SER A 567 21.62 24.08 14.93
C SER A 567 22.14 22.71 14.50
N TRP A 568 21.22 21.77 14.28
CA TRP A 568 21.52 20.42 13.80
C TRP A 568 20.70 20.11 12.55
N SER A 569 21.27 19.32 11.63
CA SER A 569 20.56 18.80 10.46
C SER A 569 20.39 17.28 10.57
N LEU A 570 19.17 16.79 10.34
CA LEU A 570 18.92 15.38 10.07
C LEU A 570 19.17 15.13 8.58
N VAL A 571 20.40 14.77 8.21
CA VAL A 571 20.81 14.71 6.79
C VAL A 571 20.39 13.40 6.13
N TYR A 572 19.08 13.18 6.05
CA TYR A 572 18.49 11.96 5.48
C TYR A 572 18.91 11.71 4.03
N ASN A 573 19.30 12.73 3.27
CA ASN A 573 19.79 12.59 1.90
C ASN A 573 21.12 11.82 1.79
N LEU A 574 21.86 11.62 2.89
CA LEU A 574 23.01 10.70 2.92
C LEU A 574 22.61 9.25 2.61
N PHE A 575 21.33 8.90 2.79
CA PHE A 575 20.80 7.60 2.36
C PHE A 575 21.08 7.34 0.87
N ALA A 576 20.95 8.35 0.00
CA ALA A 576 21.16 8.19 -1.43
C ALA A 576 22.61 7.86 -1.78
N ASP A 577 23.59 8.56 -1.17
CA ASP A 577 25.02 8.26 -1.37
C ASP A 577 25.32 6.80 -0.97
N LYS A 578 24.75 6.35 0.16
CA LYS A 578 24.90 4.98 0.64
C LYS A 578 24.18 3.96 -0.23
N LEU A 579 22.97 4.25 -0.70
CA LEU A 579 22.17 3.40 -1.58
C LEU A 579 22.89 3.17 -2.91
N LEU A 580 23.32 4.26 -3.53
CA LEU A 580 24.07 4.25 -4.78
C LEU A 580 25.49 3.69 -4.57
N GLY A 581 26.04 3.78 -3.35
CA GLY A 581 27.39 3.32 -3.04
C GLY A 581 28.44 4.15 -3.78
N THR A 582 28.23 5.46 -3.84
CA THR A 582 29.14 6.41 -4.49
C THR A 582 30.29 6.83 -3.59
N SER A 583 30.14 6.69 -2.27
CA SER A 583 31.15 7.07 -1.27
C SER A 583 31.65 8.50 -1.46
N LEU A 584 30.73 9.39 -1.87
CA LEU A 584 31.03 10.79 -2.15
C LEU A 584 31.25 11.56 -0.85
N VAL A 585 30.46 11.24 0.18
CA VAL A 585 30.58 11.85 1.50
C VAL A 585 31.48 10.98 2.36
N ASP A 586 32.49 11.58 2.98
CA ASP A 586 33.38 10.87 3.89
C ASP A 586 32.59 10.30 5.08
N SER A 587 32.81 9.02 5.37
CA SER A 587 32.31 8.31 6.54
C SER A 587 32.54 9.03 7.88
N SER A 588 33.58 9.87 7.97
CA SER A 588 33.88 10.68 9.17
C SER A 588 32.78 11.73 9.47
N VAL A 589 32.04 12.18 8.46
CA VAL A 589 30.87 13.06 8.63
C VAL A 589 29.76 12.32 9.36
N SER A 590 29.52 11.05 9.01
CA SER A 590 28.51 10.20 9.65
C SER A 590 28.84 9.87 11.12
N THR A 591 30.10 9.96 11.53
CA THR A 591 30.50 9.72 12.94
C THR A 591 30.25 10.92 13.85
N ASN A 592 30.18 12.14 13.30
CA ASN A 592 29.95 13.37 14.09
C ASN A 592 28.46 13.65 14.34
N GLU A 593 27.55 12.95 13.65
CA GLU A 593 26.10 12.97 13.92
C GLU A 593 25.71 12.15 15.18
N ASN A 594 26.64 11.37 15.75
CA ASN A 594 26.38 10.38 16.81
C ASN A 594 26.29 10.97 18.24
N ALA A 595 26.26 12.29 18.41
CA ALA A 595 26.08 12.91 19.72
C ALA A 595 24.61 12.87 20.14
N THR A 596 24.20 11.77 20.79
CA THR A 596 22.91 11.54 21.49
C THR A 596 21.69 12.22 20.86
N PRO A 597 20.83 11.48 20.13
CA PRO A 597 19.58 12.02 19.61
C PRO A 597 18.63 12.29 20.78
N SER A 598 18.72 13.48 21.33
CA SER A 598 17.61 14.08 22.04
C SER A 598 16.54 14.39 20.99
N ILE A 599 15.27 14.21 21.37
CA ILE A 599 14.05 14.49 20.58
C ILE A 599 14.11 15.85 19.84
N SER A 600 14.99 16.76 20.26
CA SER A 600 15.38 18.02 19.64
C SER A 600 16.00 17.93 18.23
N LEU A 601 16.51 16.79 17.76
CA LEU A 601 16.98 16.64 16.35
C LEU A 601 15.83 16.57 15.33
N ILE A 602 14.60 16.38 15.81
CA ILE A 602 13.36 16.44 15.04
C ILE A 602 12.77 17.88 15.09
N SER A 603 13.45 18.83 15.75
CA SER A 603 12.84 20.07 16.26
C SER A 603 13.21 21.35 15.50
N LEU A 604 13.56 21.30 14.22
CA LEU A 604 13.49 22.51 13.38
C LEU A 604 12.16 22.60 12.61
N SER A 605 11.56 21.45 12.28
CA SER A 605 10.19 21.35 11.81
C SER A 605 9.24 21.27 13.00
N GLN A 606 8.06 21.87 12.89
CA GLN A 606 6.94 21.60 13.83
C GLN A 606 6.36 20.18 13.65
N ASN A 607 7.02 19.33 12.85
CA ASN A 607 6.50 18.09 12.25
C ASN A 607 7.56 16.98 12.31
N VAL A 608 7.13 15.73 12.42
CA VAL A 608 7.96 14.52 12.31
C VAL A 608 7.62 13.81 11.01
N PHE A 609 8.60 13.63 10.12
CA PHE A 609 8.45 12.92 8.85
C PHE A 609 9.04 11.50 8.95
N LEU A 610 8.19 10.48 8.79
CA LEU A 610 8.60 9.09 9.04
C LEU A 610 9.52 8.51 7.96
N ASP A 611 9.24 8.81 6.70
CA ASP A 611 10.05 8.45 5.54
C ASP A 611 11.48 9.00 5.64
N TRP A 612 11.63 10.30 5.89
CA TRP A 612 12.92 10.95 6.08
C TRP A 612 13.66 10.40 7.31
N THR A 613 12.95 10.11 8.40
CA THR A 613 13.53 9.44 9.57
C THR A 613 14.07 8.05 9.22
N MET A 614 13.37 7.29 8.39
CA MET A 614 13.82 5.97 7.93
C MET A 614 14.99 6.04 6.94
N PHE A 615 15.11 7.11 6.18
CA PHE A 615 16.30 7.37 5.35
C PHE A 615 17.51 7.71 6.21
N ALA A 616 17.34 8.55 7.23
CA ALA A 616 18.40 8.81 8.21
C ALA A 616 18.84 7.53 8.94
N ALA A 617 17.88 6.67 9.33
CA ALA A 617 18.21 5.35 9.90
C ALA A 617 19.02 4.49 8.92
N GLY A 618 18.65 4.46 7.65
CA GLY A 618 19.39 3.74 6.60
C GLY A 618 20.80 4.31 6.37
N ALA A 619 20.94 5.63 6.41
CA ALA A 619 22.20 6.34 6.23
C ALA A 619 23.19 6.03 7.37
N SER A 620 22.71 5.94 8.62
CA SER A 620 23.56 5.76 9.79
C SER A 620 24.42 4.48 9.74
N ASN A 621 25.68 4.63 10.16
CA ASN A 621 26.61 3.51 10.36
C ASN A 621 26.64 3.05 11.83
N ASP A 622 26.06 3.82 12.75
CA ASP A 622 25.92 3.46 14.15
C ASP A 622 24.60 2.71 14.35
N THR A 623 24.69 1.44 14.75
CA THR A 623 23.51 0.60 14.97
C THR A 623 22.63 1.13 16.10
N THR A 624 23.20 1.79 17.10
CA THR A 624 22.46 2.39 18.22
C THR A 624 21.61 3.55 17.74
N VAL A 625 22.17 4.45 16.93
CA VAL A 625 21.44 5.59 16.34
C VAL A 625 20.37 5.09 15.39
N ARG A 626 20.71 4.17 14.49
CA ARG A 626 19.76 3.50 13.58
C ARG A 626 18.58 2.90 14.34
N ASP A 627 18.84 2.09 15.36
CA ASP A 627 17.79 1.38 16.10
C ASP A 627 16.95 2.35 16.93
N THR A 628 17.54 3.46 17.41
CA THR A 628 16.79 4.53 18.06
C THR A 628 15.81 5.21 17.10
N LEU A 629 16.25 5.57 15.90
CA LEU A 629 15.38 6.18 14.88
C LEU A 629 14.24 5.23 14.48
N ILE A 630 14.55 3.95 14.25
CA ILE A 630 13.54 2.91 13.98
C ILE A 630 12.54 2.82 15.14
N SER A 631 13.02 2.84 16.38
CA SER A 631 12.16 2.76 17.56
C SER A 631 11.23 3.96 17.70
N LEU A 632 11.67 5.15 17.31
CA LEU A 632 10.83 6.35 17.31
C LEU A 632 9.68 6.23 16.31
N VAL A 633 9.99 5.82 15.07
CA VAL A 633 8.99 5.56 14.02
C VAL A 633 8.03 4.45 14.46
N HIS A 634 8.54 3.35 15.00
CA HIS A 634 7.75 2.22 15.49
C HIS A 634 6.81 2.60 16.63
N THR A 635 7.29 3.36 17.62
CA THR A 635 6.46 3.83 18.73
C THR A 635 5.28 4.65 18.22
N LYS A 636 5.53 5.49 17.21
CA LYS A 636 4.47 6.34 16.66
C LYS A 636 3.50 5.55 15.78
N ALA A 637 4.01 4.70 14.89
CA ALA A 637 3.22 3.86 14.00
C ALA A 637 2.37 2.84 14.77
N GLY A 638 2.90 2.30 15.87
CA GLY A 638 2.26 1.33 16.75
C GLY A 638 1.35 1.91 17.82
N SER A 639 1.02 3.20 17.74
CA SER A 639 0.10 3.86 18.65
C SER A 639 -1.30 4.00 18.04
N ASN A 640 -2.32 3.50 18.74
CA ASN A 640 -3.74 3.63 18.39
C ASN A 640 -4.44 4.77 19.16
N VAL A 641 -3.68 5.71 19.73
CA VAL A 641 -4.26 6.84 20.48
C VAL A 641 -4.75 7.95 19.54
N SER A 642 -4.13 8.10 18.37
CA SER A 642 -4.47 9.11 17.36
C SER A 642 -5.10 8.48 16.12
N ALA A 643 -6.02 9.20 15.47
CA ALA A 643 -6.57 8.85 14.18
C ALA A 643 -5.54 8.91 13.05
N GLY A 644 -5.81 8.23 11.93
CA GLY A 644 -5.02 8.28 10.71
C GLY A 644 -4.47 6.91 10.31
N VAL A 645 -4.80 6.48 9.09
CA VAL A 645 -4.18 5.31 8.44
C VAL A 645 -2.71 5.61 8.16
N PHE A 646 -1.82 4.82 8.76
CA PHE A 646 -0.35 4.95 8.77
C PHE A 646 0.21 6.13 7.94
N PRO A 647 0.15 7.36 8.48
CA PRO A 647 0.55 8.59 7.78
C PRO A 647 2.06 8.81 7.75
N LEU A 648 2.50 9.69 6.84
CA LEU A 648 3.90 10.11 6.73
C LEU A 648 4.31 11.11 7.80
N THR A 649 3.39 11.99 8.22
CA THR A 649 3.74 13.15 9.05
C THR A 649 2.89 13.24 10.30
N TYR A 650 3.54 13.48 11.44
CA TYR A 650 2.90 13.66 12.74
C TYR A 650 3.35 14.93 13.46
N ASN A 651 2.50 15.41 14.35
CA ASN A 651 2.84 16.48 15.28
C ASN A 651 3.65 15.89 16.45
N PRO A 652 4.89 16.34 16.71
CA PRO A 652 5.74 15.81 17.77
C PRO A 652 5.20 16.08 19.18
N ASN A 653 4.37 17.11 19.37
CA ASN A 653 3.92 17.55 20.70
C ASN A 653 2.76 16.70 21.23
N ASN A 654 1.83 16.30 20.36
CA ASN A 654 0.61 15.57 20.74
C ASN A 654 0.39 14.26 19.98
N GLY A 655 1.26 13.94 19.01
CA GLY A 655 1.17 12.75 18.18
C GLY A 655 0.00 12.76 17.19
N SER A 656 -0.70 13.87 16.96
CA SER A 656 -1.77 13.91 15.97
C SER A 656 -1.20 13.75 14.56
N THR A 657 -1.92 13.06 13.71
CA THR A 657 -1.62 12.99 12.26
C THR A 657 -1.69 14.38 11.65
N ILE A 658 -0.75 14.69 10.77
CA ILE A 658 -0.72 15.92 9.98
C ILE A 658 -1.16 15.60 8.56
N ASN A 659 -0.33 14.91 7.78
CA ASN A 659 -0.54 14.61 6.35
C ASN A 659 -0.06 13.19 6.00
N GLY A 660 -0.39 12.76 4.78
CA GLY A 660 0.16 11.56 4.16
C GLY A 660 -0.52 10.27 4.58
N GLN A 661 -1.76 10.32 5.10
CA GLN A 661 -2.53 9.11 5.42
C GLN A 661 -2.60 8.18 4.19
N ALA A 662 -2.35 6.89 4.41
CA ALA A 662 -2.36 5.87 3.36
C ALA A 662 -1.40 6.14 2.17
N SER A 663 -0.40 7.02 2.31
CA SER A 663 0.55 7.36 1.24
C SER A 663 1.50 6.22 0.85
N PRO A 664 1.71 5.96 -0.46
CA PRO A 664 2.72 5.01 -0.93
C PRO A 664 4.16 5.42 -0.56
N GLY A 665 4.38 6.66 -0.09
CA GLY A 665 5.66 7.10 0.49
C GLY A 665 6.16 6.23 1.65
N GLN A 666 5.28 5.44 2.28
CA GLN A 666 5.67 4.42 3.26
C GLN A 666 6.61 3.33 2.70
N GLY A 667 6.83 3.29 1.38
CA GLY A 667 7.91 2.50 0.81
C GLY A 667 9.29 2.84 1.38
N ALA A 668 9.45 4.00 2.03
CA ALA A 668 10.66 4.37 2.76
C ALA A 668 10.97 3.43 3.94
N MET A 669 9.97 2.72 4.48
CA MET A 669 10.18 1.67 5.48
C MET A 669 11.08 0.54 4.95
N PHE A 670 11.22 0.37 3.63
CA PHE A 670 12.13 -0.59 3.01
C PHE A 670 13.56 -0.07 2.84
N SER A 671 13.91 1.13 3.32
CA SER A 671 15.23 1.76 3.13
C SER A 671 16.40 0.83 3.48
N LEU A 672 16.39 0.21 4.66
CA LEU A 672 17.46 -0.72 5.08
C LEU A 672 17.46 -2.02 4.28
N MET A 673 16.30 -2.48 3.77
CA MET A 673 16.24 -3.65 2.90
C MET A 673 16.80 -3.36 1.52
N ALA A 674 16.51 -2.18 0.95
CA ALA A 674 17.07 -1.75 -0.32
C ALA A 674 18.61 -1.68 -0.29
N LEU A 675 19.21 -1.28 0.84
CA LEU A 675 20.67 -1.29 1.03
C LEU A 675 21.29 -2.71 0.97
N ARG A 676 20.49 -3.75 1.20
CA ARG A 676 20.93 -5.16 1.14
C ARG A 676 20.69 -5.79 -0.24
N CYS A 677 19.95 -5.13 -1.13
CA CYS A 677 19.74 -5.61 -2.49
C CYS A 677 21.06 -5.62 -3.28
N VAL A 678 21.23 -6.63 -4.12
CA VAL A 678 22.43 -6.77 -4.95
C VAL A 678 22.45 -5.68 -6.00
N ARG A 679 23.56 -4.93 -6.07
CA ARG A 679 23.84 -4.00 -7.17
C ARG A 679 24.38 -4.80 -8.34
N LEU A 680 23.75 -4.72 -9.49
CA LEU A 680 24.13 -5.51 -10.65
C LEU A 680 25.27 -4.83 -11.42
N SER A 681 26.19 -5.66 -11.94
CA SER A 681 27.23 -5.16 -12.85
C SER A 681 26.61 -4.84 -14.21
N TYR A 682 26.90 -3.64 -14.71
CA TYR A 682 26.35 -3.13 -15.96
C TYR A 682 26.85 -3.94 -17.17
N ASN A 683 25.93 -4.58 -17.91
CA ASN A 683 26.26 -5.23 -19.18
C ASN A 683 26.34 -4.17 -20.29
N ARG A 684 27.56 -3.90 -20.75
CA ARG A 684 27.94 -2.87 -21.73
C ARG A 684 27.42 -3.11 -23.17
N THR A 685 26.32 -3.83 -23.35
CA THR A 685 25.74 -4.15 -24.67
C THR A 685 24.51 -3.30 -24.93
N VAL A 686 24.73 -2.00 -25.13
CA VAL A 686 23.82 -1.18 -25.95
C VAL A 686 24.53 -1.00 -27.29
N SER A 687 24.06 -1.71 -28.31
CA SER A 687 24.49 -1.51 -29.68
C SER A 687 24.04 -0.11 -30.08
N SER A 688 24.99 0.82 -30.18
CA SER A 688 24.82 2.13 -30.80
C SER A 688 24.38 1.92 -32.25
N GLY A 689 23.08 2.00 -32.50
CA GLY A 689 22.51 2.07 -33.84
C GLY A 689 22.66 3.47 -34.39
N ASP A 690 23.88 3.85 -34.77
CA ASP A 690 24.10 5.03 -35.61
C ASP A 690 24.34 4.57 -37.05
N GLY A 691 23.32 4.79 -37.88
CA GLY A 691 23.45 4.72 -39.33
C GLY A 691 24.22 5.91 -39.86
N SER A 692 25.50 5.71 -40.17
CA SER A 692 26.17 6.54 -41.17
C SER A 692 27.10 5.67 -42.04
N SER A 693 26.78 5.64 -43.31
CA SER A 693 27.53 4.98 -44.36
C SER A 693 28.77 5.79 -44.73
N SER A 694 29.97 5.23 -44.51
CA SER A 694 31.12 5.50 -45.38
C SER A 694 32.10 4.33 -45.35
N SER A 695 32.47 3.92 -46.56
CA SER A 695 33.37 2.81 -46.88
C SER A 695 34.84 3.19 -46.62
N ASN A 696 35.60 2.30 -45.98
CA ASN A 696 36.92 1.93 -46.50
C ASN A 696 37.44 0.60 -45.93
N ASN A 697 37.85 -0.26 -46.87
CA ASN A 697 38.53 -1.53 -46.66
C ASN A 697 39.85 -1.34 -45.91
N GLN A 698 40.08 -2.11 -44.86
CA GLN A 698 41.39 -2.73 -44.63
C GLN A 698 41.26 -4.02 -43.81
N THR A 699 41.66 -5.10 -44.45
CA THR A 699 41.80 -6.47 -43.97
C THR A 699 42.89 -6.59 -42.92
N SER A 700 42.56 -7.14 -41.74
CA SER A 700 43.51 -7.93 -40.97
C SER A 700 42.78 -9.02 -40.17
N SER A 701 43.06 -10.26 -40.54
CA SER A 701 42.53 -11.48 -39.96
C SER A 701 43.28 -11.85 -38.68
N SER A 702 42.57 -12.04 -37.57
CA SER A 702 43.03 -12.95 -36.51
C SER A 702 41.82 -13.68 -35.91
N SER A 703 41.83 -15.00 -36.07
CA SER A 703 40.79 -15.92 -35.63
C SER A 703 41.01 -16.33 -34.18
N SER A 704 39.98 -16.20 -33.32
CA SER A 704 39.85 -17.05 -32.13
C SER A 704 38.46 -17.66 -32.12
N SER A 705 38.41 -18.99 -32.18
CA SER A 705 37.21 -19.81 -32.30
C SER A 705 36.51 -19.96 -30.94
N SER A 706 35.21 -19.64 -30.87
CA SER A 706 34.37 -19.91 -29.71
C SER A 706 33.76 -21.33 -29.79
N ASN A 707 33.87 -22.08 -28.69
CA ASN A 707 33.41 -23.47 -28.56
C ASN A 707 31.88 -23.60 -28.40
N ALA A 708 31.11 -23.06 -29.33
CA ALA A 708 29.64 -23.14 -29.29
C ALA A 708 29.10 -24.57 -29.56
N GLY A 709 29.83 -25.37 -30.35
CA GLY A 709 29.40 -26.73 -30.71
C GLY A 709 29.41 -27.75 -29.56
N ALA A 710 30.33 -27.60 -28.60
CA ALA A 710 30.44 -28.50 -27.45
C ALA A 710 29.33 -28.25 -26.41
N ILE A 711 28.88 -26.99 -26.28
CA ILE A 711 27.84 -26.58 -25.34
C ILE A 711 26.45 -26.99 -25.85
N ALA A 712 26.20 -26.89 -27.17
CA ALA A 712 24.95 -27.36 -27.77
C ALA A 712 24.81 -28.90 -27.73
N GLY A 713 25.92 -29.65 -27.87
CA GLY A 713 25.90 -31.12 -27.82
C GLY A 713 25.59 -31.69 -26.43
N GLY A 714 26.07 -31.04 -25.35
CA GLY A 714 25.83 -31.47 -23.97
C GLY A 714 24.38 -31.31 -23.52
N VAL A 715 23.71 -30.23 -23.94
CA VAL A 715 22.32 -29.94 -23.57
C VAL A 715 21.36 -30.94 -24.26
N VAL A 716 21.56 -31.21 -25.55
CA VAL A 716 20.73 -32.18 -26.29
C VAL A 716 20.94 -33.61 -25.78
N GLY A 717 22.18 -33.98 -25.44
CA GLY A 717 22.48 -35.28 -24.81
C GLY A 717 21.77 -35.44 -23.46
N GLY A 718 21.83 -34.40 -22.61
CA GLY A 718 21.18 -34.40 -21.28
C GLY A 718 19.67 -34.64 -21.35
N PHE A 719 18.96 -33.94 -22.24
CA PHE A 719 17.52 -34.11 -22.43
C PHE A 719 17.14 -35.50 -22.95
N ALA A 720 17.94 -36.09 -23.85
CA ALA A 720 17.70 -37.46 -24.34
C ALA A 720 17.82 -38.51 -23.22
N THR A 721 18.83 -38.37 -22.34
CA THR A 721 18.98 -39.27 -21.17
C THR A 721 17.83 -39.14 -20.17
N LEU A 722 17.38 -37.91 -19.88
CA LEU A 722 16.25 -37.68 -18.97
C LEU A 722 14.94 -38.24 -19.52
N ALA A 723 14.70 -38.10 -20.83
CA ALA A 723 13.53 -38.69 -21.49
C ALA A 723 13.54 -40.22 -21.44
N LEU A 724 14.71 -40.85 -21.61
CA LEU A 724 14.86 -42.30 -21.51
C LEU A 724 14.66 -42.81 -20.07
N LEU A 725 15.16 -42.08 -19.06
CA LEU A 725 14.93 -42.41 -17.65
C LEU A 725 13.45 -42.28 -17.27
N PHE A 726 12.77 -41.25 -17.76
CA PHE A 726 11.33 -41.07 -17.53
C PHE A 726 10.51 -42.18 -18.20
N CYS A 727 10.85 -42.57 -19.44
CA CYS A 727 10.23 -43.72 -20.10
C CYS A 727 10.49 -45.03 -19.33
N GLY A 728 11.71 -45.25 -18.82
CA GLY A 728 12.05 -46.41 -18.00
C GLY A 728 11.21 -46.49 -16.72
N PHE A 729 11.06 -45.36 -16.03
CA PHE A 729 10.25 -45.27 -14.80
C PHE A 729 8.75 -45.48 -15.08
N PHE A 730 8.23 -44.93 -16.17
CA PHE A 730 6.85 -45.12 -16.60
C PHE A 730 6.54 -46.57 -16.95
N LEU A 731 7.44 -47.24 -17.68
CA LEU A 731 7.29 -48.66 -18.04
C LEU A 731 7.42 -49.57 -16.81
N TYR A 732 8.29 -49.22 -15.86
CA TYR A 732 8.44 -49.93 -14.59
C TYR A 732 7.18 -49.80 -13.72
N GLY A 733 6.60 -48.61 -13.61
CA GLY A 733 5.32 -48.37 -12.92
C GLY A 733 4.14 -49.12 -13.56
N ARG A 734 4.13 -49.22 -14.90
CA ARG A 734 3.12 -50.00 -15.64
C ARG A 734 3.27 -51.50 -15.41
N ARG A 735 4.49 -52.00 -15.15
CA ARG A 735 4.77 -53.41 -14.89
C ARG A 735 4.39 -53.83 -13.47
N GLN A 736 4.46 -52.93 -12.49
CA GLN A 736 4.03 -53.21 -11.12
C GLN A 736 2.49 -53.27 -10.95
N ARG A 737 1.73 -52.62 -11.82
CA ARG A 737 0.24 -52.68 -11.81
C ARG A 737 -0.36 -53.96 -12.42
N ARG A 738 0.47 -54.95 -12.75
CA ARG A 738 0.04 -56.27 -13.23
C ARG A 738 0.57 -57.39 -12.34
N LYS A 739 0.02 -57.51 -11.13
CA LYS A 739 -0.01 -58.77 -10.38
C LYS A 739 -1.44 -59.01 -9.87
N PRO A 740 -2.10 -60.12 -10.21
CA PRO A 740 -3.45 -60.42 -9.75
C PRO A 740 -3.44 -61.25 -8.44
N GLY A 741 -4.30 -60.87 -7.49
CA GLY A 741 -4.78 -61.74 -6.40
C GLY A 741 -6.26 -61.39 -6.16
N MET A 742 -7.20 -62.15 -6.72
CA MET A 742 -7.90 -63.32 -6.16
C MET A 742 -8.86 -63.02 -4.99
N TYR A 743 -10.16 -63.11 -5.34
CA TYR A 743 -11.33 -63.58 -4.57
C TYR A 743 -11.85 -62.78 -3.36
N ASN A 744 -13.05 -62.18 -3.47
CA ASN A 744 -14.31 -62.88 -3.12
C ASN A 744 -15.59 -62.15 -3.58
N GLN A 745 -16.65 -62.95 -3.70
CA GLN A 745 -17.86 -62.82 -4.53
C GLN A 745 -19.11 -62.44 -3.70
N ARG A 746 -20.06 -61.69 -4.29
CA ARG A 746 -21.57 -61.82 -4.26
C ARG A 746 -22.21 -60.50 -4.74
N SER A 747 -22.81 -60.38 -5.94
CA SER A 747 -24.12 -60.87 -6.46
C SER A 747 -25.31 -60.35 -5.64
N ASP A 748 -26.42 -59.78 -6.14
CA ASP A 748 -27.02 -59.52 -7.45
C ASP A 748 -28.16 -58.49 -7.22
N TRP A 749 -28.55 -57.67 -8.22
CA TRP A 749 -29.83 -57.78 -8.94
C TRP A 749 -30.02 -56.63 -9.94
N SER A 750 -30.49 -57.01 -11.12
CA SER A 750 -30.77 -56.23 -12.33
C SER A 750 -32.22 -55.74 -12.42
N SER A 751 -32.48 -54.60 -13.08
CA SER A 751 -33.52 -54.55 -14.13
C SER A 751 -33.53 -53.21 -14.88
N SER A 752 -33.72 -53.34 -16.18
CA SER A 752 -33.69 -52.37 -17.26
C SER A 752 -35.04 -51.70 -17.55
N THR A 753 -35.00 -50.70 -18.45
CA THR A 753 -36.05 -50.29 -19.44
C THR A 753 -37.30 -49.59 -18.88
N SER A 754 -37.91 -48.53 -19.44
CA SER A 754 -37.83 -47.77 -20.71
C SER A 754 -38.74 -46.52 -20.63
N TYR A 755 -38.64 -45.65 -21.66
CA TYR A 755 -39.67 -44.74 -22.22
C TYR A 755 -39.67 -43.24 -21.83
N THR A 756 -39.21 -42.45 -22.81
CA THR A 756 -39.66 -41.08 -23.14
C THR A 756 -41.00 -41.13 -23.90
N PRO A 757 -41.74 -40.00 -24.00
CA PRO A 757 -41.66 -39.24 -25.26
C PRO A 757 -41.73 -37.71 -25.15
N PHE A 758 -41.23 -37.09 -26.22
CA PHE A 758 -41.28 -35.69 -26.65
C PHE A 758 -42.70 -35.14 -26.88
N PHE A 759 -42.88 -33.82 -26.75
CA PHE A 759 -43.66 -32.98 -27.69
C PHE A 759 -43.15 -31.52 -27.71
N VAL A 760 -43.26 -30.88 -28.88
CA VAL A 760 -42.70 -29.58 -29.31
C VAL A 760 -43.81 -28.65 -29.81
N SER A 761 -43.53 -27.33 -29.72
CA SER A 761 -44.00 -26.15 -30.50
C SER A 761 -45.28 -25.34 -30.16
N GLN A 762 -45.04 -24.12 -29.65
CA GLN A 762 -45.41 -22.74 -30.12
C GLN A 762 -46.88 -22.34 -30.46
N PRO A 763 -47.18 -21.05 -30.78
CA PRO A 763 -47.14 -19.83 -29.95
C PRO A 763 -48.51 -19.07 -29.99
N TYR A 764 -48.72 -18.01 -29.20
CA TYR A 764 -49.86 -17.11 -29.43
C TYR A 764 -49.55 -15.63 -29.14
N ASN A 765 -49.96 -14.79 -30.09
CA ASN A 765 -49.87 -13.33 -30.11
C ASN A 765 -51.32 -12.80 -30.24
N GLY A 766 -51.66 -11.70 -29.56
CA GLY A 766 -53.01 -11.10 -29.66
C GLY A 766 -53.08 -9.70 -29.06
N SER A 767 -53.22 -8.71 -29.94
CA SER A 767 -53.45 -7.28 -29.66
C SER A 767 -54.93 -6.91 -29.89
N TYR A 768 -55.26 -5.62 -29.71
CA TYR A 768 -56.55 -4.88 -29.73
C TYR A 768 -57.19 -4.70 -28.34
N GLY A 769 -57.56 -3.50 -27.85
CA GLY A 769 -57.59 -2.12 -28.38
C GLY A 769 -58.75 -1.35 -27.70
N GLY A 770 -58.58 -0.06 -27.38
CA GLY A 770 -59.72 0.82 -27.02
C GLY A 770 -59.45 1.99 -26.06
N GLN A 771 -59.18 3.17 -26.61
CA GLN A 771 -59.44 4.51 -26.03
C GLN A 771 -60.78 5.05 -26.62
N PRO A 772 -61.47 6.12 -26.12
CA PRO A 772 -60.91 7.49 -26.02
C PRO A 772 -61.54 8.50 -25.02
N SER A 773 -61.00 9.74 -25.05
CA SER A 773 -61.56 11.07 -24.64
C SER A 773 -61.19 11.59 -23.24
N GLY A 774 -60.66 12.81 -23.03
CA GLY A 774 -60.61 13.98 -23.91
C GLY A 774 -59.66 15.12 -23.46
N LYS A 775 -59.51 16.07 -24.40
CA LYS A 775 -58.72 17.33 -24.46
C LYS A 775 -59.15 18.36 -23.38
N GLY A 776 -58.43 19.42 -23.00
CA GLY A 776 -57.20 20.07 -23.48
C GLY A 776 -57.03 21.45 -22.79
N GLY A 777 -55.98 22.21 -23.14
CA GLY A 777 -55.91 23.68 -22.93
C GLY A 777 -54.67 24.23 -22.21
N ARG A 778 -53.82 24.96 -22.96
CA ARG A 778 -52.85 26.00 -22.54
C ARG A 778 -53.35 27.35 -23.12
N PRO A 779 -52.78 28.55 -22.86
CA PRO A 779 -51.94 29.09 -21.76
C PRO A 779 -52.44 30.48 -21.21
N MET A 780 -51.83 31.04 -20.16
CA MET A 780 -51.78 32.51 -19.97
C MET A 780 -50.61 32.97 -19.06
N ILE A 781 -50.21 34.23 -19.25
CA ILE A 781 -48.96 34.91 -18.85
C ILE A 781 -49.20 35.94 -17.72
N LEU A 782 -48.13 36.20 -16.93
CA LEU A 782 -47.81 37.32 -16.01
C LEU A 782 -48.55 37.47 -14.67
N SER A 783 -47.82 37.39 -13.55
CA SER A 783 -47.36 38.58 -12.80
C SER A 783 -46.51 38.17 -11.58
N ASN A 784 -45.41 38.90 -11.37
CA ASN A 784 -44.59 38.90 -10.15
C ASN A 784 -45.29 39.77 -9.08
N PRO A 785 -45.06 39.54 -7.77
CA PRO A 785 -44.04 40.36 -7.11
C PRO A 785 -43.18 39.65 -6.05
N THR A 786 -41.94 40.14 -5.96
CA THR A 786 -40.98 40.21 -4.84
C THR A 786 -41.43 39.75 -3.45
N PHE A 787 -40.60 38.94 -2.77
CA PHE A 787 -40.19 39.20 -1.37
C PHE A 787 -38.87 38.49 -1.01
N VAL A 788 -38.07 39.19 -0.22
CA VAL A 788 -36.71 38.89 0.29
C VAL A 788 -36.76 37.96 1.52
N PRO A 789 -35.75 37.11 1.79
CA PRO A 789 -35.55 36.57 3.14
C PRO A 789 -34.27 37.14 3.79
N THR A 790 -34.43 37.72 4.98
CA THR A 790 -33.34 38.08 5.90
C THR A 790 -33.47 37.31 7.21
N ALA A 791 -32.34 36.70 7.58
CA ALA A 791 -31.73 36.52 8.89
C ALA A 791 -32.51 36.67 10.22
N GLU A 792 -32.03 35.82 11.14
CA GLU A 792 -31.67 36.08 12.54
C GLU A 792 -32.56 35.63 13.70
N ALA A 793 -31.84 35.34 14.78
CA ALA A 793 -32.14 34.48 15.90
C ALA A 793 -32.44 35.28 17.19
N SER A 794 -32.93 34.53 18.19
CA SER A 794 -32.92 34.82 19.64
C SER A 794 -33.94 35.88 20.11
N THR A 795 -34.62 35.85 21.27
CA THR A 795 -34.45 35.34 22.65
C THR A 795 -35.85 35.37 23.34
N THR A 796 -36.21 34.74 24.47
CA THR A 796 -35.86 35.05 25.88
C THR A 796 -36.75 34.24 26.84
N ALA A 797 -36.26 33.96 28.07
CA ALA A 797 -37.05 34.12 29.31
C ALA A 797 -36.14 34.32 30.55
N ASN A 798 -36.59 35.19 31.45
CA ASN A 798 -35.88 35.95 32.49
C ASN A 798 -35.75 35.28 33.86
N GLY A 799 -34.82 35.81 34.67
CA GLY A 799 -34.91 35.85 36.14
C GLY A 799 -33.72 36.55 36.83
N SER A 800 -33.91 37.79 37.27
CA SER A 800 -32.99 38.61 38.11
C SER A 800 -33.69 38.88 39.46
N PRO A 801 -33.00 39.23 40.60
CA PRO A 801 -32.56 40.62 40.78
C PRO A 801 -31.34 40.92 41.73
N ASN A 802 -30.75 42.10 41.52
CA ASN A 802 -30.15 43.10 42.46
C ASN A 802 -28.99 42.74 43.43
N ALA A 803 -27.84 43.44 43.32
CA ALA A 803 -27.49 44.66 44.11
C ALA A 803 -25.96 44.93 44.20
N ASN A 804 -25.61 46.22 44.12
CA ASN A 804 -24.34 46.94 44.37
C ASN A 804 -23.23 46.30 45.23
N GLY A 805 -21.96 46.58 44.86
CA GLY A 805 -20.87 46.73 45.83
C GLY A 805 -19.46 46.41 45.33
N SER A 806 -18.57 47.40 45.40
CA SER A 806 -17.12 47.34 45.22
C SER A 806 -16.39 46.30 46.08
N GLY A 807 -15.28 45.71 45.60
CA GLY A 807 -14.27 45.07 46.45
C GLY A 807 -13.48 43.97 45.74
N GLY A 808 -12.15 44.00 45.79
CA GLY A 808 -11.28 43.06 45.10
C GLY A 808 -10.87 41.80 45.89
N SER A 809 -10.03 41.00 45.21
CA SER A 809 -9.08 39.97 45.67
C SER A 809 -9.50 38.49 45.70
N ASN A 810 -8.53 37.69 45.20
CA ASN A 810 -8.15 36.31 45.54
C ASN A 810 -9.05 35.12 45.12
N SER A 811 -8.65 34.42 44.04
CA SER A 811 -8.77 32.95 43.99
C SER A 811 -7.74 32.17 43.15
N ASP A 812 -6.88 32.80 42.34
CA ASP A 812 -5.93 32.04 41.48
C ASP A 812 -4.61 31.57 42.14
N ASN A 813 -4.39 31.87 43.43
CA ASN A 813 -3.13 31.52 44.11
C ASN A 813 -3.16 30.21 44.91
N ASN A 814 -4.32 29.57 45.11
CA ASN A 814 -4.37 28.38 45.98
C ASN A 814 -4.07 27.07 45.24
N THR A 815 -4.47 26.93 43.97
CA THR A 815 -4.22 25.72 43.16
C THR A 815 -2.77 25.61 42.70
N SER A 816 -2.09 26.72 42.42
CA SER A 816 -0.68 26.73 42.01
C SER A 816 0.28 26.47 43.17
N VAL A 817 -0.08 26.87 44.39
CA VAL A 817 0.69 26.58 45.62
C VAL A 817 0.52 25.12 46.04
N GLN A 818 -0.68 24.55 45.85
CA GLN A 818 -0.96 23.15 46.18
C GLN A 818 -0.25 22.16 45.23
N LEU A 819 -0.14 22.50 43.94
CA LEU A 819 0.64 21.71 42.97
C LEU A 819 2.15 21.80 43.19
N ARG A 820 2.67 22.96 43.65
CA ARG A 820 4.09 23.09 44.00
C ARG A 820 4.44 22.30 45.26
N SER A 821 3.58 22.29 46.27
CA SER A 821 3.84 21.52 47.50
C SER A 821 3.78 20.01 47.27
N GLU A 822 2.89 19.52 46.41
CA GLU A 822 2.86 18.09 46.02
C GLU A 822 4.10 17.67 45.23
N MET A 823 4.58 18.54 44.33
CA MET A 823 5.77 18.26 43.53
C MET A 823 7.07 18.30 44.37
N GLU A 824 7.13 19.15 45.39
CA GLU A 824 8.24 19.18 46.36
C GLU A 824 8.21 17.96 47.29
N ASN A 825 7.03 17.50 47.72
CA ASN A 825 6.91 16.27 48.51
C ASN A 825 7.36 15.03 47.72
N LEU A 826 6.98 14.93 46.44
CA LEU A 826 7.41 13.86 45.55
C LEU A 826 8.93 13.87 45.31
N ARG A 827 9.54 15.05 45.14
CA ARG A 827 11.01 15.16 45.07
C ARG A 827 11.67 14.68 46.35
N ARG A 828 11.12 15.03 47.52
CA ARG A 828 11.66 14.61 48.81
C ARG A 828 11.56 13.09 49.02
N GLU A 829 10.46 12.46 48.61
CA GLU A 829 10.32 10.99 48.66
C GLU A 829 11.31 10.28 47.73
N VAL A 830 11.52 10.80 46.51
CA VAL A 830 12.48 10.24 45.56
C VAL A 830 13.93 10.38 46.07
N ASP A 831 14.25 11.49 46.72
CA ASP A 831 15.56 11.69 47.34
C ASP A 831 15.74 10.85 48.62
N GLU A 832 14.69 10.64 49.42
CA GLU A 832 14.70 9.70 50.56
C GLU A 832 14.86 8.24 50.10
N ILE A 833 14.30 7.86 48.95
CA ILE A 833 14.50 6.53 48.34
C ILE A 833 15.94 6.38 47.83
N ARG A 834 16.51 7.41 47.20
CA ARG A 834 17.93 7.41 46.80
C ARG A 834 18.88 7.33 47.99
N ALA A 835 18.56 7.98 49.11
CA ALA A 835 19.38 7.93 50.32
C ALA A 835 19.40 6.53 50.95
N ARG A 836 18.30 5.77 50.86
CA ARG A 836 18.22 4.39 51.38
C ARG A 836 18.96 3.35 50.51
N MET A 837 19.37 3.70 49.30
CA MET A 837 20.15 2.81 48.42
C MET A 837 21.66 2.79 48.72
N TYR A 838 22.14 3.60 49.67
CA TYR A 838 23.58 3.71 50.00
C TYR A 838 23.95 3.27 51.42
N GLU A 839 23.05 2.64 52.18
CA GLU A 839 23.44 2.04 53.47
C GLU A 839 24.09 0.66 53.26
N PRO A 840 25.34 0.44 53.73
CA PRO A 840 25.95 -0.88 53.73
C PRO A 840 25.26 -1.80 54.76
N PRO A 841 25.14 -3.11 54.49
CA PRO A 841 24.38 -4.04 55.33
C PRO A 841 25.04 -4.29 56.69
N PRO A 842 24.25 -4.62 57.74
CA PRO A 842 24.78 -4.85 59.08
C PRO A 842 25.60 -6.14 59.16
N GLU A 843 26.78 -6.06 59.79
CA GLU A 843 27.57 -7.22 60.17
C GLU A 843 26.85 -8.01 61.28
N TYR A 844 26.70 -9.32 61.08
CA TYR A 844 26.27 -10.24 62.13
C TYR A 844 27.25 -11.42 62.23
N THR A 845 27.84 -11.54 63.43
CA THR A 845 28.43 -12.75 64.03
C THR A 845 27.42 -13.86 64.25
#